data_AF-R6VKR5-F1
#
_entry.id   AF-R6VKR5-F1
#
_cell.length_a   1.000
_cell.length_b   1.000
_cell.length_c   1.000
_cell.angle_alpha   90.00
_cell.angle_beta   90.00
_cell.angle_gamma   90.00
#
_symmetry.space_group_name_H-M   'P 1'
#
loop_
_entity.id
_entity.type
_entity.pdbx_description
1 polymer ?
#
loop_
_entity_poly.entity_id
_entity_poly.type
_entity_poly.pdbx_seq_one_letter_code
_entity_poly.pdbx_strand_id
1 'polypeptide(L)'
;MVLTSNVGVSAAGISSKKGAAVDTKTGSIVIDGNDIKADNVNGLTYKGFGMLSANSTSDLLMDYKSQNPEKYAELMQYLFGGKYPIFTHVKLEMGNDRNNSTGAESATMRTKGEKANVLRNPGWQLAADAKKINPDLKVSILRWRTPAWVKKDEDRYIWYKQSILAAYEKYGYMVDYINPNVNEAWSGAGDVKYTKKFAKWIAAESTATIKDEKALELFRKIKLVVSDEANVVSDSVAETMKSDQEFMDAVDVVGYHYKTADDNNGGMKWLAEVVDKEVWNSEEQATFSNSAFRPATTDKAPTVAGTGIGGSGSALEMGNTVIKSFVESRRGHVIYQPAIGAYYEGAQYSFKELVSARDPWSGWMHYDAGLLVLAHISKFAVTGWENEDNTAGIWRGVPSASKASAYQGTSSNAVDGRAGGENYMTLAAPTKDNFSTVIVNDSEYPMTYTLQTKNMKLAADQKLELWETRAADDGAFNENYMKCIQELSADENGVYSFEVKPNSAVTVTSLDVSDSEEHTKAMPVEGERTVLDTDATGDVQNVDDGYLYADDFEYTGKTVPVLDGKGGFTGETEDYIESRGGQKGAMARYTHTLNGAFEVYKSGNGNHVLRQQVDKQSTGVGTAWNSGDPVTLIGDYRWTNYTASIDALFEREAEKQYAQIGIRETGRTQNLSNCAGYSLKVNDDGTWILYRAKMGSTSTKATELQTGSVDVKQVAPGTWFQLKLRGEGNVIKAYINDVLVATYEDSNPITSGRVAIGSGNTYTRFDNLAVTKIKGYAPYYNEYIDNMETYDLTPEKNAKLIYNNRWSLTCANQGMFTYQRSASYSTGTGAKLTYTFTGTGLELLGYNKADAGTLNVTVDGESYAKGVKLWVADNMCTAYQIDGLEDTEHTVSIEVASGGLAVDAVAVIGSVYNGEEVTMTPKVGTETGLPEEELPTELTENVVPDIGTPSPSPSREPEQSAVPSQEPAPSPAATAVPSAAPSQDQPAAPAASSVRKGYSFTAQGMTYVVTDAAKKTVSLKAPASKKLKTAAVPAMVKTTADGTTYSFRVTAISDKAFAGCSALKKITIGKNVTSIGKEAFAKDKALKKIVIKSTGLTKVGKNAVKGISAKAKISCGKNVKAYKKLFTAKTGYKKSMKIGK
;
A
#
# COMPACT_ATOMS: atom_id res chain seq x y z
N MET A 1 -18.00 5.66 -0.14
CA MET A 1 -19.45 5.56 0.18
C MET A 1 -19.95 6.98 0.34
N VAL A 2 -20.80 7.48 -0.56
CA VAL A 2 -21.18 8.91 -0.59
C VAL A 2 -22.22 9.19 0.51
N LEU A 3 -21.84 9.93 1.53
CA LEU A 3 -22.74 10.44 2.57
C LEU A 3 -23.08 11.91 2.27
N THR A 4 -24.17 12.14 1.53
CA THR A 4 -24.79 13.46 1.42
C THR A 4 -25.64 13.72 2.66
N SER A 5 -25.10 14.46 3.64
CA SER A 5 -25.89 15.05 4.72
C SER A 5 -26.23 16.51 4.39
N ASN A 6 -27.51 16.77 4.09
CA ASN A 6 -28.02 18.14 4.02
C ASN A 6 -27.90 18.80 5.41
N VAL A 7 -27.06 19.83 5.53
CA VAL A 7 -27.06 20.70 6.72
C VAL A 7 -28.12 21.78 6.52
N GLY A 8 -29.14 21.77 7.39
CA GLY A 8 -30.15 22.82 7.43
C GLY A 8 -29.57 24.11 8.01
N VAL A 9 -29.68 25.22 7.28
CA VAL A 9 -29.19 26.53 7.75
C VAL A 9 -30.13 27.07 8.83
N SER A 10 -29.71 27.00 10.09
CA SER A 10 -30.28 27.83 11.16
C SER A 10 -29.51 29.15 11.21
N ALA A 11 -30.12 30.23 10.74
CA ALA A 11 -29.51 31.56 10.79
C ALA A 11 -29.50 32.09 12.24
N ALA A 12 -28.36 31.96 12.91
CA ALA A 12 -28.05 32.73 14.11
C ALA A 12 -27.35 34.03 13.70
N GLY A 13 -27.91 35.18 14.09
CA GLY A 13 -27.35 36.48 13.76
C GLY A 13 -26.05 36.73 14.52
N ILE A 14 -24.93 36.83 13.80
CA ILE A 14 -23.63 37.18 14.36
C ILE A 14 -23.39 38.67 14.17
N SER A 15 -23.33 39.43 15.26
CA SER A 15 -22.71 40.75 15.25
C SER A 15 -21.19 40.60 15.15
N SER A 16 -20.59 41.08 14.07
CA SER A 16 -19.13 41.03 13.89
C SER A 16 -18.42 41.96 14.88
N LYS A 17 -17.89 41.43 15.97
CA LYS A 17 -16.85 42.10 16.76
C LYS A 17 -15.47 41.73 16.21
N LYS A 18 -14.89 42.57 15.36
CA LYS A 18 -13.44 42.59 15.18
C LYS A 18 -12.79 43.15 16.45
N GLY A 19 -11.72 42.52 16.94
CA GLY A 19 -10.86 43.12 17.97
C GLY A 19 -11.21 42.82 19.43
N ALA A 20 -11.88 41.69 19.74
CA ALA A 20 -11.76 41.11 21.08
C ALA A 20 -10.46 40.28 21.13
N ALA A 21 -9.68 40.41 22.21
CA ALA A 21 -8.55 39.51 22.44
C ALA A 21 -9.05 38.07 22.56
N VAL A 22 -8.34 37.12 21.95
CA VAL A 22 -8.59 35.69 22.12
C VAL A 22 -8.27 35.31 23.56
N ASP A 23 -9.10 34.48 24.17
CA ASP A 23 -8.97 34.08 25.58
C ASP A 23 -7.67 33.30 25.81
N THR A 24 -6.83 33.76 26.74
CA THR A 24 -5.59 33.07 27.11
C THR A 24 -5.91 31.99 28.14
N LYS A 25 -5.58 30.74 27.82
CA LYS A 25 -5.88 29.58 28.65
C LYS A 25 -4.69 29.21 29.53
N THR A 26 -4.97 28.63 30.70
CA THR A 26 -3.94 28.28 31.68
C THR A 26 -3.81 26.78 31.90
N GLY A 27 -2.58 26.28 32.07
CA GLY A 27 -2.30 24.92 32.52
C GLY A 27 -1.32 24.88 33.70
N SER A 28 -1.29 23.75 34.41
CA SER A 28 -0.38 23.57 35.55
C SER A 28 0.21 22.16 35.58
N ILE A 29 1.53 22.09 35.68
CA ILE A 29 2.32 20.87 35.61
C ILE A 29 3.05 20.70 36.95
N VAL A 30 2.84 19.57 37.63
CA VAL A 30 3.58 19.22 38.85
C VAL A 30 4.27 17.89 38.60
N ILE A 31 5.60 17.87 38.74
CA ILE A 31 6.44 16.69 38.55
C ILE A 31 6.97 16.28 39.92
N ASP A 32 6.45 15.20 40.49
CA ASP A 32 6.97 14.62 41.72
C ASP A 32 7.90 13.44 41.42
N GLY A 33 9.16 13.53 41.83
CA GLY A 33 10.14 12.48 41.68
C GLY A 33 9.74 11.17 42.37
N ASN A 34 8.82 11.18 43.33
CA ASN A 34 8.27 9.95 43.92
C ASN A 34 7.38 9.15 42.95
N ASP A 35 6.79 9.79 41.94
CA ASP A 35 5.94 9.13 40.94
C ASP A 35 6.75 8.48 39.80
N ILE A 36 8.07 8.73 39.74
CA ILE A 36 8.98 8.10 38.78
C ILE A 36 9.25 6.64 39.21
N LYS A 37 8.52 5.70 38.59
CA LYS A 37 8.69 4.25 38.75
C LYS A 37 9.96 3.75 38.05
N ALA A 38 11.12 4.01 38.64
CA ALA A 38 12.43 3.63 38.11
C ALA A 38 12.61 2.10 37.93
N ASP A 39 11.84 1.29 38.67
CA ASP A 39 11.81 -0.18 38.63
C ASP A 39 10.92 -0.76 37.53
N ASN A 40 10.08 0.04 36.89
CA ASN A 40 9.20 -0.37 35.79
C ASN A 40 9.97 -0.28 34.46
N VAL A 41 10.51 -1.40 33.97
CA VAL A 41 11.49 -1.44 32.85
C VAL A 41 10.84 -1.70 31.47
N ASN A 42 9.55 -2.01 31.44
CA ASN A 42 8.83 -2.34 30.21
C ASN A 42 7.65 -1.40 29.93
N GLY A 43 6.76 -1.22 30.90
CA GLY A 43 5.42 -0.65 30.69
C GLY A 43 5.40 0.88 30.55
N LEU A 44 6.25 1.58 31.30
CA LEU A 44 6.33 3.04 31.33
C LEU A 44 7.62 3.60 30.74
N THR A 45 8.60 2.77 30.41
CA THR A 45 9.74 3.20 29.57
C THR A 45 9.23 3.68 28.21
N TYR A 46 9.63 4.89 27.79
CA TYR A 46 9.26 5.38 26.47
C TYR A 46 10.20 4.81 25.41
N LYS A 47 9.68 3.94 24.54
CA LYS A 47 10.48 3.16 23.59
C LYS A 47 10.94 3.98 22.38
N GLY A 48 10.47 5.21 22.20
CA GLY A 48 10.69 6.02 20.99
C GLY A 48 9.62 5.72 19.92
N PHE A 49 9.93 5.98 18.65
CA PHE A 49 9.00 5.78 17.54
C PHE A 49 9.40 4.61 16.62
N GLY A 50 8.40 4.00 16.00
CA GLY A 50 8.58 2.94 15.02
C GLY A 50 8.05 3.33 13.64
N MET A 51 8.56 2.67 12.61
CA MET A 51 8.01 2.76 11.26
C MET A 51 7.60 1.39 10.74
N LEU A 52 6.52 1.34 9.96
CA LEU A 52 6.02 0.13 9.33
C LEU A 52 6.31 0.15 7.82
N SER A 53 7.21 -0.74 7.38
CA SER A 53 7.41 -1.05 5.96
C SER A 53 6.45 -2.18 5.57
N ALA A 54 5.38 -1.83 4.86
CA ALA A 54 4.34 -2.77 4.46
C ALA A 54 3.58 -2.27 3.24
N ASN A 55 2.83 -3.16 2.60
CA ASN A 55 1.91 -2.86 1.52
C ASN A 55 2.54 -2.00 0.38
N SER A 56 3.79 -2.25 0.02
CA SER A 56 4.57 -1.53 -1.01
C SER A 56 4.91 -0.08 -0.71
N THR A 57 4.80 0.38 0.54
CA THR A 57 5.13 1.78 0.87
C THR A 57 6.62 2.11 0.74
N SER A 58 7.48 1.10 0.56
CA SER A 58 8.93 1.22 0.49
C SER A 58 9.52 0.75 -0.86
N ASP A 59 8.70 0.47 -1.86
CA ASP A 59 9.11 -0.11 -3.16
C ASP A 59 10.25 0.68 -3.83
N LEU A 60 10.13 2.02 -3.85
CA LEU A 60 11.10 2.92 -4.50
C LEU A 60 12.31 3.25 -3.60
N LEU A 61 12.30 2.88 -2.32
CA LEU A 61 13.32 3.30 -1.36
C LEU A 61 14.70 2.72 -1.69
N MET A 62 14.72 1.49 -2.21
CA MET A 62 15.97 0.85 -2.63
C MET A 62 16.55 1.48 -3.89
N ASP A 63 15.75 2.20 -4.69
CA ASP A 63 16.26 2.93 -5.85
C ASP A 63 17.01 4.20 -5.43
N TYR A 64 16.61 4.87 -4.34
CA TYR A 64 17.46 5.91 -3.74
C TYR A 64 18.81 5.32 -3.31
N LYS A 65 18.82 4.14 -2.66
CA LYS A 65 20.08 3.49 -2.25
C LYS A 65 21.03 3.20 -3.43
N SER A 66 20.52 2.97 -4.65
CA SER A 66 21.36 2.68 -5.83
C SER A 66 21.59 3.87 -6.76
N GLN A 67 20.68 4.84 -6.85
CA GLN A 67 20.75 5.96 -7.82
C GLN A 67 21.15 7.27 -7.15
N ASN A 68 20.70 7.50 -5.91
CA ASN A 68 21.04 8.68 -5.11
C ASN A 68 21.52 8.25 -3.71
N PRO A 69 22.60 7.46 -3.62
CA PRO A 69 23.02 6.78 -2.39
C PRO A 69 23.29 7.75 -1.25
N GLU A 70 23.86 8.93 -1.53
CA GLU A 70 24.13 9.97 -0.53
C GLU A 70 22.85 10.47 0.15
N LYS A 71 21.75 10.64 -0.62
CA LYS A 71 20.44 11.01 -0.08
C LYS A 71 19.79 9.90 0.73
N TYR A 72 20.02 8.64 0.35
CA TYR A 72 19.63 7.50 1.19
C TYR A 72 20.44 7.46 2.51
N ALA A 73 21.75 7.71 2.47
CA ALA A 73 22.58 7.75 3.68
C ALA A 73 22.21 8.92 4.60
N GLU A 74 21.93 10.10 4.05
CA GLU A 74 21.44 11.28 4.77
C GLU A 74 20.09 10.99 5.47
N LEU A 75 19.12 10.41 4.76
CA LEU A 75 17.84 9.98 5.31
C LEU A 75 18.03 9.01 6.47
N MET A 76 18.81 7.95 6.26
CA MET A 76 19.02 6.90 7.25
C MET A 76 19.74 7.43 8.50
N GLN A 77 20.72 8.32 8.34
CA GLN A 77 21.40 8.99 9.45
C GLN A 77 20.47 9.95 10.20
N TYR A 78 19.58 10.67 9.52
CA TYR A 78 18.64 11.60 10.16
C TYR A 78 17.56 10.89 10.97
N LEU A 79 17.06 9.73 10.49
CA LEU A 79 15.98 8.99 11.15
C LEU A 79 16.47 8.08 12.30
N PHE A 80 17.64 7.47 12.14
CA PHE A 80 18.15 6.43 13.06
C PHE A 80 19.46 6.78 13.76
N GLY A 81 20.19 7.81 13.33
CA GLY A 81 21.49 8.17 13.89
C GLY A 81 21.40 9.09 15.11
N GLY A 82 22.56 9.30 15.75
CA GLY A 82 22.72 10.20 16.89
C GLY A 82 22.61 9.51 18.25
N LYS A 83 22.70 10.30 19.33
CA LYS A 83 22.43 9.85 20.70
C LYS A 83 20.93 9.76 20.97
N TYR A 84 20.13 10.50 20.21
CA TYR A 84 18.68 10.64 20.38
C TYR A 84 17.92 10.37 19.07
N PRO A 85 18.00 9.14 18.54
CA PRO A 85 17.38 8.79 17.26
C PRO A 85 15.85 8.97 17.31
N ILE A 86 15.27 9.44 16.20
CA ILE A 86 13.81 9.58 16.10
C ILE A 86 13.15 8.19 16.09
N PHE A 87 13.70 7.26 15.30
CA PHE A 87 13.18 5.91 15.17
C PHE A 87 14.07 4.87 15.85
N THR A 88 13.44 4.01 16.65
CA THR A 88 14.06 2.95 17.45
C THR A 88 13.52 1.55 17.09
N HIS A 89 12.65 1.48 16.08
CA HIS A 89 11.95 0.26 15.67
C HIS A 89 11.56 0.27 14.19
N VAL A 90 11.81 -0.84 13.49
CA VAL A 90 11.22 -1.13 12.17
C VAL A 90 10.28 -2.35 12.27
N LYS A 91 8.99 -2.15 11.97
CA LYS A 91 7.99 -3.22 11.83
C LYS A 91 7.84 -3.58 10.35
N LEU A 92 7.77 -4.87 10.03
CA LEU A 92 7.71 -5.38 8.65
C LEU A 92 6.43 -6.17 8.39
N GLU A 93 5.86 -6.03 7.19
CA GLU A 93 4.91 -7.00 6.67
C GLU A 93 5.63 -8.27 6.17
N MET A 94 5.17 -9.42 6.66
CA MET A 94 5.40 -10.72 6.06
C MET A 94 4.61 -10.81 4.75
N GLY A 95 5.24 -10.38 3.65
CA GLY A 95 4.62 -10.25 2.34
C GLY A 95 4.04 -11.54 1.76
N ASN A 96 3.11 -11.44 0.82
CA ASN A 96 2.50 -12.61 0.18
C ASN A 96 2.21 -12.44 -1.32
N ASP A 97 2.88 -11.48 -1.97
CA ASP A 97 2.69 -11.08 -3.37
C ASP A 97 1.27 -10.55 -3.69
N ARG A 98 0.48 -10.19 -2.68
CA ARG A 98 -0.92 -9.75 -2.84
C ARG A 98 -1.16 -8.42 -2.15
N ASN A 99 -2.02 -7.61 -2.76
CA ASN A 99 -2.33 -6.29 -2.22
C ASN A 99 -3.06 -6.38 -0.87
N ASN A 100 -2.41 -5.87 0.16
CA ASN A 100 -2.90 -5.89 1.54
C ASN A 100 -3.27 -4.50 2.09
N SER A 101 -2.91 -3.42 1.39
CA SER A 101 -3.52 -2.09 1.55
C SER A 101 -3.28 -1.19 0.32
N THR A 102 -2.07 -0.66 0.17
CA THR A 102 -1.67 0.24 -0.93
C THR A 102 -1.21 -0.54 -2.15
N GLY A 103 -0.18 -1.37 -1.99
CA GLY A 103 0.35 -2.34 -2.94
C GLY A 103 0.58 -3.72 -2.30
N ALA A 104 1.46 -4.52 -2.91
CA ALA A 104 1.75 -5.90 -2.55
C ALA A 104 3.23 -6.12 -2.20
N GLU A 105 3.51 -6.54 -0.96
CA GLU A 105 4.86 -6.96 -0.55
C GLU A 105 5.20 -8.34 -1.11
N SER A 106 6.38 -8.48 -1.74
CA SER A 106 6.91 -9.76 -2.20
C SER A 106 7.01 -10.76 -1.05
N ALA A 107 6.52 -11.98 -1.28
CA ALA A 107 6.60 -13.07 -0.32
C ALA A 107 8.05 -13.48 -0.11
N THR A 108 8.45 -13.79 1.13
CA THR A 108 9.76 -14.43 1.37
C THR A 108 9.79 -15.89 0.90
N MET A 109 8.63 -16.57 0.81
CA MET A 109 8.45 -17.94 0.31
C MET A 109 7.10 -18.08 -0.42
N ARG A 110 7.12 -18.33 -1.73
CA ARG A 110 5.94 -18.58 -2.60
C ARG A 110 5.50 -20.04 -2.57
N THR A 111 6.39 -20.95 -2.21
CA THR A 111 6.08 -22.38 -1.95
C THR A 111 6.71 -22.87 -0.64
N LYS A 112 6.30 -24.06 -0.18
CA LYS A 112 6.77 -24.63 1.09
C LYS A 112 8.24 -25.05 1.06
N GLY A 113 8.75 -25.52 -0.09
CA GLY A 113 10.14 -25.95 -0.24
C GLY A 113 11.10 -24.85 -0.73
N GLU A 114 10.63 -23.64 -0.99
CA GLU A 114 11.47 -22.54 -1.45
C GLU A 114 12.39 -22.05 -0.32
N LYS A 115 13.68 -21.86 -0.56
CA LYS A 115 14.54 -21.18 0.43
C LYS A 115 14.03 -19.75 0.59
N ALA A 116 13.84 -19.32 1.84
CA ALA A 116 13.38 -17.97 2.13
C ALA A 116 14.35 -16.92 1.55
N ASN A 117 13.81 -15.95 0.82
CA ASN A 117 14.57 -14.85 0.23
C ASN A 117 14.06 -13.51 0.78
N VAL A 118 14.89 -12.86 1.60
CA VAL A 118 14.61 -11.56 2.22
C VAL A 118 15.16 -10.37 1.42
N LEU A 119 15.93 -10.61 0.35
CA LEU A 119 16.55 -9.56 -0.47
C LEU A 119 15.56 -8.93 -1.46
N ARG A 120 14.52 -9.68 -1.84
CA ARG A 120 13.46 -9.23 -2.76
C ARG A 120 12.35 -8.39 -2.10
N ASN A 121 12.62 -7.88 -0.90
CA ASN A 121 11.67 -7.07 -0.13
C ASN A 121 12.42 -5.91 0.56
N PRO A 122 12.06 -4.64 0.29
CA PRO A 122 12.83 -3.48 0.75
C PRO A 122 12.86 -3.33 2.27
N GLY A 123 11.84 -3.83 2.98
CA GLY A 123 11.72 -3.68 4.43
C GLY A 123 12.83 -4.38 5.21
N TRP A 124 13.29 -5.55 4.76
CA TRP A 124 14.37 -6.28 5.43
C TRP A 124 15.73 -5.61 5.24
N GLN A 125 15.98 -5.03 4.06
CA GLN A 125 17.18 -4.23 3.80
C GLN A 125 17.16 -2.91 4.59
N LEU A 126 16.01 -2.23 4.66
CA LEU A 126 15.79 -1.05 5.50
C LEU A 126 16.09 -1.35 6.98
N ALA A 127 15.58 -2.47 7.51
CA ALA A 127 15.85 -2.90 8.88
C ALA A 127 17.34 -3.24 9.12
N ALA A 128 18.02 -3.85 8.14
CA ALA A 128 19.46 -4.11 8.20
C ALA A 128 20.28 -2.80 8.24
N ASP A 129 19.99 -1.86 7.34
CA ASP A 129 20.69 -0.58 7.27
C ASP A 129 20.39 0.29 8.50
N ALA A 130 19.17 0.27 9.02
CA ALA A 130 18.80 0.92 10.26
C ALA A 130 19.56 0.36 11.48
N LYS A 131 19.67 -0.98 11.60
CA LYS A 131 20.45 -1.62 12.69
C LYS A 131 21.96 -1.37 12.59
N LYS A 132 22.51 -1.10 11.39
CA LYS A 132 23.92 -0.68 11.25
C LYS A 132 24.19 0.69 11.86
N ILE A 133 23.20 1.60 11.79
CA ILE A 133 23.28 2.97 12.34
C ILE A 133 22.90 3.00 13.81
N ASN A 134 21.85 2.27 14.19
CA ASN A 134 21.36 2.12 15.55
C ASN A 134 21.35 0.63 15.96
N PRO A 135 22.41 0.12 16.59
CA PRO A 135 22.49 -1.29 17.01
C PRO A 135 21.37 -1.72 17.97
N ASP A 136 20.83 -0.79 18.76
CA ASP A 136 19.78 -1.05 19.76
C ASP A 136 18.36 -1.05 19.16
N LEU A 137 18.21 -0.61 17.90
CA LEU A 137 16.96 -0.64 17.17
C LEU A 137 16.36 -2.05 17.14
N LYS A 138 15.05 -2.16 17.39
CA LYS A 138 14.33 -3.43 17.32
C LYS A 138 13.71 -3.65 15.95
N VAL A 139 13.46 -4.91 15.61
CA VAL A 139 12.70 -5.30 14.42
C VAL A 139 11.53 -6.18 14.83
N SER A 140 10.33 -5.90 14.30
CA SER A 140 9.17 -6.77 14.47
C SER A 140 8.51 -7.17 13.16
N ILE A 141 7.80 -8.29 13.15
CA ILE A 141 7.13 -8.80 11.95
C ILE A 141 5.68 -9.22 12.22
N LEU A 142 4.81 -8.98 11.23
CA LEU A 142 3.38 -9.30 11.25
C LEU A 142 2.87 -9.59 9.84
N ARG A 143 1.71 -10.25 9.70
CA ARG A 143 1.07 -10.54 8.42
C ARG A 143 -0.34 -9.97 8.31
N TRP A 144 -0.70 -9.47 7.13
CA TRP A 144 -2.10 -9.21 6.74
C TRP A 144 -2.76 -10.48 6.20
N ARG A 145 -2.05 -11.19 5.32
CA ARG A 145 -2.49 -12.39 4.62
C ARG A 145 -1.37 -13.43 4.59
N THR A 146 -1.52 -14.50 3.80
CA THR A 146 -0.50 -15.55 3.69
C THR A 146 -0.28 -15.96 2.24
N PRO A 147 0.91 -16.47 1.89
CA PRO A 147 1.14 -17.20 0.65
C PRO A 147 0.16 -18.36 0.48
N ALA A 148 -0.04 -18.83 -0.76
CA ALA A 148 -1.09 -19.81 -1.03
C ALA A 148 -0.80 -21.19 -0.39
N TRP A 149 0.45 -21.57 -0.18
CA TRP A 149 0.83 -22.85 0.42
C TRP A 149 0.59 -22.92 1.93
N VAL A 150 0.55 -21.79 2.62
CA VAL A 150 0.39 -21.71 4.08
C VAL A 150 -1.07 -22.00 4.45
N LYS A 151 -1.35 -23.21 4.99
CA LYS A 151 -2.73 -23.65 5.29
C LYS A 151 -3.02 -23.90 6.77
N LYS A 152 -2.00 -24.20 7.57
CA LYS A 152 -2.11 -24.55 8.99
C LYS A 152 -1.07 -23.83 9.84
N ASP A 153 -1.23 -23.92 11.15
CA ASP A 153 -0.36 -23.33 12.17
C ASP A 153 1.13 -23.61 11.93
N GLU A 154 1.47 -24.86 11.57
CA GLU A 154 2.85 -25.29 11.37
C GLU A 154 3.45 -24.66 10.11
N ASP A 155 2.66 -24.49 9.05
CA ASP A 155 3.14 -23.83 7.83
C ASP A 155 3.42 -22.34 8.09
N ARG A 156 2.59 -21.68 8.91
CA ARG A 156 2.80 -20.30 9.35
C ARG A 156 4.09 -20.16 10.16
N TYR A 157 4.31 -21.05 11.12
CA TYR A 157 5.52 -21.04 11.94
C TYR A 157 6.78 -21.29 11.11
N ILE A 158 6.78 -22.29 10.20
CA ILE A 158 7.88 -22.55 9.28
C ILE A 158 8.19 -21.32 8.43
N TRP A 159 7.17 -20.66 7.86
CA TRP A 159 7.35 -19.47 7.04
C TRP A 159 7.98 -18.30 7.79
N TYR A 160 7.54 -18.03 9.03
CA TYR A 160 8.17 -17.02 9.90
C TYR A 160 9.62 -17.41 10.21
N LYS A 161 9.84 -18.61 10.75
CA LYS A 161 11.16 -19.13 11.13
C LYS A 161 12.17 -19.03 9.99
N GLN A 162 11.84 -19.53 8.81
CA GLN A 162 12.75 -19.53 7.66
C GLN A 162 13.07 -18.11 7.18
N SER A 163 12.11 -17.18 7.24
CA SER A 163 12.34 -15.77 6.89
C SER A 163 13.24 -15.07 7.89
N ILE A 164 13.03 -15.31 9.19
CA ILE A 164 13.85 -14.77 10.28
C ILE A 164 15.30 -15.29 10.20
N LEU A 165 15.48 -16.59 9.98
CA LEU A 165 16.81 -17.18 9.84
C LEU A 165 17.52 -16.69 8.57
N ALA A 166 16.80 -16.50 7.45
CA ALA A 166 17.38 -15.89 6.25
C ALA A 166 17.82 -14.43 6.46
N ALA A 167 17.11 -13.65 7.30
CA ALA A 167 17.54 -12.31 7.69
C ALA A 167 18.80 -12.33 8.56
N TYR A 168 18.90 -13.26 9.51
CA TYR A 168 20.12 -13.47 10.30
C TYR A 168 21.30 -13.92 9.43
N GLU A 169 21.08 -14.87 8.50
CA GLU A 169 22.11 -15.35 7.56
C GLU A 169 22.64 -14.25 6.63
N LYS A 170 21.77 -13.40 6.04
CA LYS A 170 22.18 -12.39 5.05
C LYS A 170 22.57 -11.04 5.66
N TYR A 171 21.94 -10.63 6.76
CA TYR A 171 22.12 -9.29 7.34
C TYR A 171 22.69 -9.30 8.78
N GLY A 172 22.84 -10.46 9.41
CA GLY A 172 23.43 -10.59 10.75
C GLY A 172 22.52 -10.19 11.91
N TYR A 173 21.23 -9.92 11.68
CA TYR A 173 20.27 -9.55 12.73
C TYR A 173 19.15 -10.58 12.92
N MET A 174 18.73 -10.77 14.17
CA MET A 174 17.52 -11.52 14.52
C MET A 174 16.34 -10.55 14.63
N VAL A 175 15.14 -10.99 14.23
CA VAL A 175 13.89 -10.28 14.54
C VAL A 175 13.67 -10.30 16.06
N ASP A 176 13.31 -9.18 16.66
CA ASP A 176 13.16 -9.05 18.11
C ASP A 176 11.74 -9.41 18.58
N TYR A 177 10.70 -9.10 17.79
CA TYR A 177 9.28 -9.31 18.14
C TYR A 177 8.45 -9.92 17.01
N ILE A 178 7.48 -10.77 17.33
CA ILE A 178 6.53 -11.39 16.38
C ILE A 178 5.09 -11.14 16.82
N ASN A 179 4.22 -10.67 15.92
CA ASN A 179 2.78 -10.97 16.03
C ASN A 179 2.44 -12.18 15.13
N PRO A 180 2.06 -13.34 15.70
CA PRO A 180 1.72 -14.53 14.92
C PRO A 180 0.31 -14.46 14.29
N ASN A 181 -0.54 -13.57 14.81
CA ASN A 181 -1.96 -13.46 14.49
C ASN A 181 -2.17 -12.69 13.18
N VAL A 182 -3.29 -11.97 13.00
CA VAL A 182 -3.64 -11.30 11.74
C VAL A 182 -3.78 -9.81 12.02
N ASN A 183 -3.16 -8.95 11.20
CA ASN A 183 -3.36 -7.51 11.34
C ASN A 183 -4.84 -7.13 11.25
N GLU A 184 -5.29 -6.23 12.14
CA GLU A 184 -6.67 -5.78 12.29
C GLU A 184 -7.70 -6.87 12.63
N ALA A 185 -7.28 -8.06 13.12
CA ALA A 185 -8.22 -9.15 13.39
C ALA A 185 -7.84 -10.04 14.58
N TRP A 186 -8.74 -10.08 15.56
CA TRP A 186 -8.66 -10.91 16.76
C TRP A 186 -9.87 -11.84 16.88
N SER A 187 -9.62 -13.10 17.23
CA SER A 187 -10.63 -14.16 17.38
C SER A 187 -10.76 -14.69 18.81
N GLY A 188 -10.16 -14.00 19.79
CA GLY A 188 -10.18 -14.38 21.20
C GLY A 188 -9.55 -15.75 21.42
N ALA A 189 -10.32 -16.72 21.91
CA ALA A 189 -9.84 -18.05 22.28
C ALA A 189 -9.07 -18.80 21.15
N GLY A 190 -9.31 -18.48 19.88
CA GLY A 190 -8.56 -19.02 18.75
C GLY A 190 -7.11 -18.54 18.74
N ASP A 191 -6.92 -17.23 18.77
CA ASP A 191 -5.60 -16.59 18.72
C ASP A 191 -4.86 -16.68 20.05
N VAL A 192 -5.55 -16.70 21.19
CA VAL A 192 -4.98 -17.06 22.50
C VAL A 192 -4.32 -18.44 22.42
N LYS A 193 -5.07 -19.46 21.96
CA LYS A 193 -4.54 -20.82 21.81
C LYS A 193 -3.37 -20.87 20.83
N TYR A 194 -3.45 -20.14 19.72
CA TYR A 194 -2.39 -20.13 18.71
C TYR A 194 -1.12 -19.42 19.21
N THR A 195 -1.25 -18.30 19.92
CA THR A 195 -0.13 -17.55 20.53
C THR A 195 0.62 -18.42 21.54
N LYS A 196 -0.09 -19.10 22.46
CA LYS A 196 0.55 -20.05 23.40
C LYS A 196 1.26 -21.21 22.70
N LYS A 197 0.68 -21.72 21.60
CA LYS A 197 1.30 -22.77 20.77
C LYS A 197 2.56 -22.26 20.06
N PHE A 198 2.56 -21.01 19.61
CA PHE A 198 3.69 -20.36 18.93
C PHE A 198 4.86 -20.11 19.89
N ALA A 199 4.58 -19.57 21.09
CA ALA A 199 5.58 -19.40 22.16
C ALA A 199 6.24 -20.75 22.53
N LYS A 200 5.45 -21.82 22.66
CA LYS A 200 5.96 -23.17 22.92
C LYS A 200 6.86 -23.70 21.81
N TRP A 201 6.58 -23.37 20.54
CA TRP A 201 7.49 -23.75 19.46
C TRP A 201 8.81 -23.00 19.52
N ILE A 202 8.81 -21.68 19.75
CA ILE A 202 10.04 -20.88 19.94
C ILE A 202 10.90 -21.48 21.07
N ALA A 203 10.29 -21.74 22.23
CA ALA A 203 10.98 -22.31 23.39
C ALA A 203 11.53 -23.74 23.14
N ALA A 204 10.87 -24.53 22.29
CA ALA A 204 11.24 -25.90 21.98
C ALA A 204 12.22 -26.05 20.80
N GLU A 205 12.59 -24.97 20.10
CA GLU A 205 13.69 -25.01 19.13
C GLU A 205 14.98 -25.51 19.77
N SER A 206 15.84 -26.18 19.01
CA SER A 206 17.10 -26.75 19.50
C SER A 206 18.16 -26.82 18.40
N THR A 207 19.38 -27.27 18.72
CA THR A 207 20.45 -27.44 17.73
C THR A 207 20.13 -28.49 16.65
N ALA A 208 19.12 -29.34 16.87
CA ALA A 208 18.58 -30.25 15.86
C ALA A 208 17.72 -29.54 14.78
N THR A 209 17.21 -28.33 15.08
CA THR A 209 16.27 -27.58 14.23
C THR A 209 16.74 -26.16 13.88
N ILE A 210 17.75 -25.63 14.57
CA ILE A 210 18.51 -24.40 14.26
C ILE A 210 19.98 -24.69 14.64
N LYS A 211 20.84 -24.95 13.65
CA LYS A 211 22.20 -25.49 13.88
C LYS A 211 23.19 -24.50 14.50
N ASP A 212 23.07 -23.21 14.17
CA ASP A 212 23.88 -22.15 14.78
C ASP A 212 23.37 -21.89 16.20
N GLU A 213 24.22 -22.12 17.20
CA GLU A 213 23.90 -21.96 18.62
C GLU A 213 23.58 -20.50 18.98
N LYS A 214 24.24 -19.52 18.35
CA LYS A 214 23.97 -18.09 18.55
C LYS A 214 22.65 -17.70 17.89
N ALA A 215 22.37 -18.20 16.69
CA ALA A 215 21.07 -18.02 16.06
C ALA A 215 19.95 -18.62 16.91
N LEU A 216 20.15 -19.82 17.47
CA LEU A 216 19.20 -20.48 18.37
C LEU A 216 18.98 -19.70 19.67
N GLU A 217 20.04 -19.18 20.30
CA GLU A 217 19.92 -18.36 21.51
C GLU A 217 19.09 -17.10 21.25
N LEU A 218 19.40 -16.38 20.17
CA LEU A 218 18.67 -15.18 19.76
C LEU A 218 17.23 -15.50 19.36
N PHE A 219 16.99 -16.60 18.63
CA PHE A 219 15.65 -17.02 18.21
C PHE A 219 14.75 -17.37 19.41
N ARG A 220 15.32 -17.99 20.46
CA ARG A 220 14.59 -18.29 21.71
C ARG A 220 14.26 -17.05 22.56
N LYS A 221 14.89 -15.89 22.28
CA LYS A 221 14.62 -14.60 22.94
C LYS A 221 13.55 -13.76 22.22
N ILE A 222 12.97 -14.25 21.13
CA ILE A 222 11.95 -13.52 20.36
C ILE A 222 10.68 -13.36 21.19
N LYS A 223 10.25 -12.09 21.37
CA LYS A 223 9.06 -11.71 22.12
C LYS A 223 7.79 -11.77 21.27
N LEU A 224 6.63 -11.95 21.90
CA LEU A 224 5.34 -12.00 21.22
C LEU A 224 4.45 -10.78 21.49
N VAL A 225 3.84 -10.29 20.40
CA VAL A 225 2.88 -9.19 20.36
C VAL A 225 1.48 -9.73 20.06
N VAL A 226 0.49 -9.28 20.82
CA VAL A 226 -0.94 -9.40 20.50
C VAL A 226 -1.57 -8.01 20.64
N SER A 227 -2.75 -7.69 20.16
CA SER A 227 -3.58 -8.39 19.17
C SER A 227 -3.42 -7.79 17.77
N ASP A 228 -2.83 -6.58 17.64
CA ASP A 228 -2.91 -5.70 16.46
C ASP A 228 -4.37 -5.50 16.01
N GLU A 229 -5.28 -5.30 16.97
CA GLU A 229 -6.68 -4.95 16.69
C GLU A 229 -6.81 -3.52 16.16
N ALA A 230 -7.66 -3.34 15.14
CA ALA A 230 -8.03 -2.02 14.67
C ALA A 230 -9.04 -1.38 15.63
N ASN A 231 -8.78 -0.13 16.01
CA ASN A 231 -9.52 0.63 17.03
C ASN A 231 -9.25 0.10 18.45
N VAL A 232 -10.11 0.45 19.42
CA VAL A 232 -9.95 0.09 20.84
C VAL A 232 -9.81 -1.43 20.99
N VAL A 233 -8.78 -1.85 21.74
CA VAL A 233 -8.49 -3.26 22.06
C VAL A 233 -9.68 -3.95 22.74
N SER A 234 -9.89 -5.22 22.44
CA SER A 234 -10.97 -5.99 23.08
C SER A 234 -10.69 -6.24 24.57
N ASP A 235 -11.65 -5.91 25.45
CA ASP A 235 -11.63 -6.20 26.90
C ASP A 235 -11.14 -7.64 27.21
N SER A 236 -11.53 -8.60 26.36
CA SER A 236 -11.17 -10.01 26.47
C SER A 236 -9.66 -10.31 26.48
N VAL A 237 -8.81 -9.41 25.94
CA VAL A 237 -7.35 -9.60 25.92
C VAL A 237 -6.82 -9.53 27.36
N ALA A 238 -7.06 -8.42 28.06
CA ALA A 238 -6.63 -8.23 29.44
C ALA A 238 -7.37 -9.17 30.40
N GLU A 239 -8.66 -9.45 30.19
CA GLU A 239 -9.41 -10.44 30.98
C GLU A 239 -8.82 -11.86 30.85
N THR A 240 -8.38 -12.26 29.65
CA THR A 240 -7.73 -13.56 29.45
C THR A 240 -6.35 -13.58 30.09
N MET A 241 -5.53 -12.53 29.95
CA MET A 241 -4.23 -12.44 30.62
C MET A 241 -4.36 -12.50 32.16
N LYS A 242 -5.43 -11.93 32.74
CA LYS A 242 -5.73 -12.03 34.18
C LYS A 242 -6.13 -13.44 34.65
N SER A 243 -6.60 -14.31 33.75
CA SER A 243 -7.21 -15.60 34.09
C SER A 243 -6.48 -16.84 33.53
N ASP A 244 -5.55 -16.66 32.59
CA ASP A 244 -4.74 -17.69 31.95
C ASP A 244 -3.25 -17.32 32.05
N GLN A 245 -2.58 -17.82 33.10
CA GLN A 245 -1.15 -17.54 33.35
C GLN A 245 -0.27 -17.97 32.16
N GLU A 246 -0.61 -19.08 31.50
CA GLU A 246 0.14 -19.56 30.32
C GLU A 246 0.01 -18.57 29.14
N PHE A 247 -1.04 -17.74 29.10
CA PHE A 247 -1.18 -16.67 28.11
C PHE A 247 -0.45 -15.39 28.56
N MET A 248 -0.51 -15.06 29.85
CA MET A 248 0.27 -13.96 30.45
C MET A 248 1.78 -14.15 30.23
N ASP A 249 2.28 -15.37 30.41
CA ASP A 249 3.70 -15.72 30.23
C ASP A 249 4.11 -15.72 28.76
N ALA A 250 3.16 -15.96 27.84
CA ALA A 250 3.41 -16.05 26.39
C ALA A 250 3.25 -14.72 25.63
N VAL A 251 2.88 -13.62 26.29
CA VAL A 251 2.63 -12.32 25.68
C VAL A 251 3.49 -11.26 26.34
N ASP A 252 4.37 -10.62 25.58
CA ASP A 252 5.24 -9.54 26.07
C ASP A 252 4.60 -8.16 25.92
N VAL A 253 3.82 -7.99 24.85
CA VAL A 253 3.31 -6.69 24.39
C VAL A 253 1.82 -6.78 24.04
N VAL A 254 1.06 -5.77 24.44
CA VAL A 254 -0.28 -5.50 23.89
C VAL A 254 -0.25 -4.27 22.95
N GLY A 255 -0.27 -4.53 21.65
CA GLY A 255 -0.36 -3.56 20.57
C GLY A 255 -1.74 -3.54 19.90
N TYR A 256 -2.25 -2.35 19.61
CA TYR A 256 -3.50 -2.09 18.89
C TYR A 256 -3.44 -0.73 18.18
N HIS A 257 -4.40 -0.43 17.30
CA HIS A 257 -4.26 0.66 16.31
C HIS A 257 -5.22 1.82 16.49
N TYR A 258 -4.81 3.02 16.04
CA TYR A 258 -5.64 4.20 15.75
C TYR A 258 -6.41 4.87 16.91
N LYS A 259 -6.85 4.13 17.94
CA LYS A 259 -7.63 4.68 19.06
C LYS A 259 -6.79 4.82 20.30
N THR A 260 -6.83 6.00 20.90
CA THR A 260 -6.02 6.34 22.08
C THR A 260 -6.55 5.70 23.37
N ALA A 261 -7.85 5.41 23.42
CA ALA A 261 -8.53 4.88 24.60
C ALA A 261 -7.99 3.51 25.06
N ASP A 262 -8.07 3.29 26.38
CA ASP A 262 -7.91 1.98 27.03
C ASP A 262 -9.11 1.06 26.71
N ASP A 263 -9.05 -0.19 27.15
CA ASP A 263 -10.23 -1.05 27.23
C ASP A 263 -11.25 -0.52 28.25
N ASN A 264 -12.46 -1.09 28.30
CA ASN A 264 -13.51 -0.60 29.21
C ASN A 264 -13.22 -0.85 30.70
N ASN A 265 -12.18 -1.64 31.00
CA ASN A 265 -11.82 -2.16 32.32
C ASN A 265 -10.48 -1.60 32.84
N GLY A 266 -9.81 -0.69 32.11
CA GLY A 266 -8.48 -0.16 32.46
C GLY A 266 -7.35 -1.19 32.31
N GLY A 267 -7.51 -2.16 31.41
CA GLY A 267 -6.58 -3.27 31.22
C GLY A 267 -5.19 -2.86 30.77
N MET A 268 -5.06 -1.85 29.89
CA MET A 268 -3.76 -1.40 29.38
C MET A 268 -2.98 -0.64 30.44
N LYS A 269 -3.66 0.25 31.20
CA LYS A 269 -3.08 0.87 32.40
C LYS A 269 -2.61 -0.16 33.41
N TRP A 270 -3.39 -1.22 33.67
CA TRP A 270 -2.99 -2.29 34.58
C TRP A 270 -1.75 -3.05 34.07
N LEU A 271 -1.68 -3.39 32.78
CA LEU A 271 -0.51 -4.03 32.18
C LEU A 271 0.76 -3.16 32.33
N ALA A 272 0.68 -1.89 31.94
CA ALA A 272 1.83 -0.98 31.99
C ALA A 272 2.26 -0.62 33.42
N GLU A 273 1.32 -0.28 34.30
CA GLU A 273 1.62 0.29 35.62
C GLU A 273 1.80 -0.72 36.76
N VAL A 274 1.28 -1.95 36.62
CA VAL A 274 1.21 -2.97 37.69
C VAL A 274 1.88 -4.28 37.29
N VAL A 275 1.72 -4.73 36.05
CA VAL A 275 2.33 -5.99 35.55
C VAL A 275 3.73 -5.75 34.98
N ASP A 276 4.05 -4.52 34.59
CA ASP A 276 5.23 -4.15 33.80
C ASP A 276 5.31 -4.92 32.47
N LYS A 277 4.24 -4.84 31.67
CA LYS A 277 4.22 -5.28 30.28
C LYS A 277 3.99 -4.10 29.33
N GLU A 278 4.53 -4.21 28.12
CA GLU A 278 4.54 -3.12 27.16
C GLU A 278 3.14 -2.92 26.53
N VAL A 279 2.73 -1.67 26.35
CA VAL A 279 1.54 -1.30 25.57
C VAL A 279 1.96 -0.40 24.41
N TRP A 280 1.58 -0.75 23.18
CA TRP A 280 1.99 -0.03 21.97
C TRP A 280 0.79 0.50 21.17
N ASN A 281 0.98 1.65 20.53
CA ASN A 281 0.23 1.99 19.33
C ASN A 281 0.93 1.33 18.14
N SER A 282 0.53 0.11 17.79
CA SER A 282 1.30 -0.76 16.88
C SER A 282 1.03 -0.50 15.39
N GLU A 283 0.10 0.40 15.07
CA GLU A 283 -0.12 0.99 13.74
C GLU A 283 -0.87 2.32 13.91
N GLU A 284 -0.31 3.42 13.41
CA GLU A 284 -0.89 4.76 13.47
C GLU A 284 -0.69 5.54 12.16
N GLN A 285 -1.53 6.56 11.95
CA GLN A 285 -1.46 7.47 10.82
C GLN A 285 -0.41 8.56 11.06
N ALA A 286 0.48 8.75 10.09
CA ALA A 286 1.35 9.92 10.02
C ALA A 286 0.60 11.12 9.44
N THR A 287 1.35 12.21 9.20
CA THR A 287 0.87 13.47 8.63
C THR A 287 0.25 13.31 7.23
N PHE A 288 -0.91 13.94 7.05
CA PHE A 288 -1.54 14.21 5.76
C PHE A 288 -1.14 15.63 5.31
N SER A 289 -0.85 15.82 4.02
CA SER A 289 -0.36 17.08 3.42
C SER A 289 1.02 17.54 3.87
N ASN A 290 1.65 18.38 3.03
CA ASN A 290 2.91 19.04 3.33
C ASN A 290 2.67 20.19 4.31
N SER A 291 3.26 20.10 5.51
CA SER A 291 3.13 21.10 6.57
C SER A 291 3.62 22.50 6.18
N ALA A 292 4.53 22.63 5.20
CA ALA A 292 5.02 23.93 4.73
C ALA A 292 3.93 24.76 4.02
N PHE A 293 2.93 24.12 3.40
CA PHE A 293 1.84 24.78 2.67
C PHE A 293 0.57 24.97 3.51
N ARG A 294 0.44 24.25 4.64
CA ARG A 294 -0.70 24.41 5.58
C ARG A 294 -0.92 25.83 6.13
N PRO A 295 0.08 26.72 6.28
CA PRO A 295 -0.15 28.13 6.63
C PRO A 295 -1.08 28.89 5.65
N ALA A 296 -1.23 28.42 4.41
CA ALA A 296 -2.19 28.97 3.45
C ALA A 296 -3.65 28.53 3.69
N THR A 297 -3.92 27.69 4.70
CA THR A 297 -5.29 27.25 5.05
C THR A 297 -6.20 28.44 5.33
N THR A 298 -7.44 28.35 4.82
CA THR A 298 -8.54 29.28 5.15
C THR A 298 -9.54 28.67 6.12
N ASP A 299 -9.27 27.45 6.59
CA ASP A 299 -10.09 26.71 7.55
C ASP A 299 -10.29 27.52 8.83
N LYS A 300 -11.56 27.69 9.22
CA LYS A 300 -11.95 28.40 10.45
C LYS A 300 -12.35 27.40 11.51
N ALA A 301 -11.40 27.00 12.33
CA ALA A 301 -11.62 25.98 13.35
C ALA A 301 -10.70 26.23 14.57
N PRO A 302 -11.24 26.74 15.69
CA PRO A 302 -12.65 26.98 15.96
C PRO A 302 -13.24 28.27 15.36
N THR A 303 -12.52 29.40 15.29
CA THR A 303 -13.12 30.69 14.86
C THR A 303 -12.27 31.54 13.91
N VAL A 304 -10.95 31.53 14.06
CA VAL A 304 -9.97 32.25 13.25
C VAL A 304 -9.58 31.41 12.03
N ALA A 305 -9.25 32.07 10.91
CA ALA A 305 -8.82 31.38 9.70
C ALA A 305 -7.32 31.04 9.78
N GLY A 306 -6.98 29.82 9.37
CA GLY A 306 -5.61 29.32 9.31
C GLY A 306 -5.24 28.49 10.53
N THR A 307 -4.57 27.36 10.28
CA THR A 307 -4.16 26.41 11.34
C THR A 307 -2.64 26.32 11.53
N GLY A 308 -1.84 27.14 10.82
CA GLY A 308 -0.38 26.98 10.81
C GLY A 308 0.00 25.57 10.34
N ILE A 309 0.84 24.87 11.10
CA ILE A 309 1.16 23.44 10.91
C ILE A 309 0.18 22.49 11.63
N GLY A 310 -0.98 23.00 12.08
CA GLY A 310 -2.01 22.29 12.85
C GLY A 310 -3.25 21.89 12.05
N GLY A 311 -4.30 21.45 12.75
CA GLY A 311 -5.58 20.99 12.22
C GLY A 311 -5.64 19.49 11.89
N SER A 312 -6.77 19.01 11.37
CA SER A 312 -6.95 17.58 11.07
C SER A 312 -5.87 17.05 10.13
N GLY A 313 -5.29 15.88 10.45
CA GLY A 313 -4.24 15.23 9.68
C GLY A 313 -2.87 15.92 9.75
N SER A 314 -2.67 16.87 10.66
CA SER A 314 -1.44 17.68 10.70
C SER A 314 -0.36 17.11 11.61
N ALA A 315 0.82 17.74 11.58
CA ALA A 315 1.91 17.48 12.52
C ALA A 315 1.48 17.64 13.98
N LEU A 316 0.70 18.67 14.31
CA LEU A 316 0.23 18.89 15.70
C LEU A 316 -0.88 17.91 16.10
N GLU A 317 -1.74 17.51 15.17
CA GLU A 317 -2.77 16.49 15.42
C GLU A 317 -2.15 15.11 15.69
N MET A 318 -1.09 14.77 14.95
CA MET A 318 -0.24 13.61 15.25
C MET A 318 0.40 13.72 16.65
N GLY A 319 0.89 14.91 17.03
CA GLY A 319 1.40 15.17 18.39
C GLY A 319 0.35 15.00 19.49
N ASN A 320 -0.87 15.49 19.27
CA ASN A 320 -2.01 15.25 20.17
C ASN A 320 -2.28 13.74 20.32
N THR A 321 -2.21 12.98 19.22
CA THR A 321 -2.41 11.53 19.22
C THR A 321 -1.38 10.82 20.09
N VAL A 322 -0.09 11.17 20.00
CA VAL A 322 0.97 10.61 20.86
C VAL A 322 0.67 10.88 22.34
N ILE A 323 0.51 12.15 22.72
CA ILE A 323 0.26 12.57 24.11
C ILE A 323 -1.01 11.89 24.67
N LYS A 324 -2.11 11.94 23.93
CA LYS A 324 -3.39 11.35 24.35
C LYS A 324 -3.29 9.84 24.50
N SER A 325 -2.54 9.15 23.64
CA SER A 325 -2.36 7.70 23.73
C SER A 325 -1.64 7.26 25.01
N PHE A 326 -0.65 8.02 25.48
CA PHE A 326 -0.01 7.76 26.77
C PHE A 326 -0.94 8.06 27.96
N VAL A 327 -1.66 9.18 27.91
CA VAL A 327 -2.59 9.61 28.99
C VAL A 327 -3.77 8.64 29.14
N GLU A 328 -4.34 8.17 28.03
CA GLU A 328 -5.51 7.29 28.06
C GLU A 328 -5.17 5.82 28.27
N SER A 329 -4.09 5.28 27.72
CA SER A 329 -3.81 3.84 27.71
C SER A 329 -2.35 3.43 27.96
N ARG A 330 -1.47 4.36 28.37
CA ARG A 330 -0.03 4.10 28.67
C ARG A 330 0.76 3.55 27.49
N ARG A 331 0.37 3.89 26.26
CA ARG A 331 1.14 3.55 25.06
C ARG A 331 2.51 4.23 25.12
N GLY A 332 3.55 3.46 25.42
CA GLY A 332 4.94 3.91 25.52
C GLY A 332 5.70 3.87 24.18
N HIS A 333 5.01 3.52 23.09
CA HIS A 333 5.58 3.37 21.76
C HIS A 333 4.51 3.61 20.68
N VAL A 334 4.89 4.26 19.57
CA VAL A 334 3.99 4.54 18.44
C VAL A 334 4.67 4.19 17.11
N ILE A 335 3.98 3.39 16.28
CA ILE A 335 4.50 2.88 14.99
C ILE A 335 3.69 3.46 13.83
N TYR A 336 4.34 4.21 12.93
CA TYR A 336 3.68 4.89 11.81
C TYR A 336 3.63 4.07 10.52
N GLN A 337 2.45 4.01 9.90
CA GLN A 337 2.23 3.33 8.62
C GLN A 337 1.80 4.31 7.50
N PRO A 338 2.66 4.56 6.51
CA PRO A 338 4.12 4.49 6.60
C PRO A 338 4.70 5.75 7.26
N ALA A 339 5.90 5.65 7.82
CA ALA A 339 6.71 6.84 8.09
C ALA A 339 7.35 7.39 6.80
N ILE A 340 7.84 6.50 5.93
CA ILE A 340 8.46 6.83 4.64
C ILE A 340 7.50 6.42 3.51
N GLY A 341 6.98 7.39 2.78
CA GLY A 341 6.21 7.17 1.57
C GLY A 341 7.12 7.10 0.34
N ALA A 342 7.74 5.93 0.12
CA ALA A 342 8.55 5.63 -1.05
C ALA A 342 7.80 4.74 -2.06
N TYR A 343 6.67 5.29 -2.52
CA TYR A 343 5.77 4.71 -3.50
C TYR A 343 5.13 5.83 -4.32
N TYR A 344 4.52 5.53 -5.46
CA TYR A 344 4.00 6.56 -6.35
C TYR A 344 2.71 7.25 -5.88
N GLU A 345 2.53 8.53 -6.27
CA GLU A 345 1.33 9.33 -6.02
C GLU A 345 0.06 8.71 -6.65
N GLY A 346 -1.12 9.03 -6.10
CA GLY A 346 -2.39 8.50 -6.58
C GLY A 346 -2.66 7.03 -6.21
N ALA A 347 -1.69 6.35 -5.60
CA ALA A 347 -1.90 5.06 -4.94
C ALA A 347 -2.79 5.18 -3.70
N GLN A 348 -3.37 4.06 -3.24
CA GLN A 348 -4.30 4.08 -2.11
C GLN A 348 -3.61 4.66 -0.85
N TYR A 349 -4.34 5.50 -0.13
CA TYR A 349 -3.90 6.25 1.07
C TYR A 349 -2.89 7.38 0.89
N SER A 350 -2.26 7.56 -0.28
CA SER A 350 -1.41 8.74 -0.54
C SER A 350 -2.19 10.04 -0.23
N PHE A 351 -1.64 11.04 0.45
CA PHE A 351 -0.34 11.16 1.13
C PHE A 351 -0.60 10.99 2.64
N LYS A 352 0.17 10.13 3.31
CA LYS A 352 0.08 9.86 4.75
C LYS A 352 1.42 9.46 5.37
N GLU A 353 2.44 10.29 5.18
CA GLU A 353 3.84 9.97 5.52
C GLU A 353 4.58 11.17 6.12
N LEU A 354 5.70 10.89 6.79
CA LEU A 354 6.61 11.87 7.40
C LEU A 354 7.78 12.23 6.47
N VAL A 355 8.16 11.31 5.58
CA VAL A 355 9.11 11.54 4.49
C VAL A 355 8.46 11.08 3.20
N SER A 356 8.38 11.94 2.18
CA SER A 356 7.94 11.57 0.84
C SER A 356 9.14 11.42 -0.08
N ALA A 357 9.42 10.20 -0.54
CA ALA A 357 10.62 9.84 -1.30
C ALA A 357 10.20 9.07 -2.57
N ARG A 358 9.69 9.79 -3.57
CA ARG A 358 8.95 9.22 -4.72
C ARG A 358 9.67 9.32 -6.06
N ASP A 359 10.78 10.07 -6.10
CA ASP A 359 11.50 10.48 -7.31
C ASP A 359 12.99 10.04 -7.24
N PRO A 360 13.29 8.74 -7.09
CA PRO A 360 14.64 8.20 -6.83
C PRO A 360 15.71 8.55 -7.87
N TRP A 361 15.32 8.93 -9.09
CA TRP A 361 16.22 9.46 -10.12
C TRP A 361 16.78 10.84 -9.76
N SER A 362 15.96 11.71 -9.17
CA SER A 362 16.33 13.09 -8.80
C SER A 362 17.03 13.20 -7.44
N GLY A 363 16.84 12.20 -6.58
CA GLY A 363 17.28 12.27 -5.18
C GLY A 363 16.41 13.19 -4.30
N TRP A 364 15.39 13.86 -4.85
CA TRP A 364 14.46 14.70 -4.10
C TRP A 364 13.70 13.90 -3.04
N MET A 365 13.61 14.45 -1.82
CA MET A 365 12.80 13.93 -0.73
C MET A 365 12.24 15.10 0.08
N HIS A 366 10.95 15.08 0.39
CA HIS A 366 10.33 16.02 1.32
C HIS A 366 10.33 15.46 2.74
N TYR A 367 10.73 16.28 3.72
CA TYR A 367 10.73 15.98 5.15
C TYR A 367 9.67 16.84 5.86
N ASP A 368 8.61 16.22 6.37
CA ASP A 368 7.50 16.96 6.99
C ASP A 368 7.81 17.38 8.44
N ALA A 369 7.22 18.51 8.87
CA ALA A 369 7.33 19.04 10.22
C ALA A 369 6.86 18.06 11.32
N GLY A 370 6.08 17.02 10.97
CA GLY A 370 5.76 15.90 11.84
C GLY A 370 7.00 15.25 12.45
N LEU A 371 8.12 15.14 11.73
CA LEU A 371 9.39 14.63 12.27
C LEU A 371 9.91 15.46 13.45
N LEU A 372 9.68 16.78 13.43
CA LEU A 372 10.05 17.67 14.53
C LEU A 372 9.13 17.51 15.72
N VAL A 373 7.84 17.27 15.51
CA VAL A 373 6.88 16.95 16.58
C VAL A 373 7.25 15.61 17.27
N LEU A 374 7.79 14.64 16.52
CA LEU A 374 8.39 13.44 17.13
C LEU A 374 9.70 13.77 17.86
N ALA A 375 10.57 14.60 17.27
CA ALA A 375 11.83 15.03 17.87
C ALA A 375 11.66 15.80 19.20
N HIS A 376 10.55 16.53 19.38
CA HIS A 376 10.15 17.14 20.66
C HIS A 376 10.02 16.13 21.82
N ILE A 377 9.91 14.84 21.51
CA ILE A 377 9.99 13.73 22.46
C ILE A 377 11.33 13.00 22.37
N SER A 378 11.78 12.61 21.17
CA SER A 378 12.95 11.72 21.02
C SER A 378 14.27 12.41 21.36
N LYS A 379 14.45 13.68 20.98
CA LYS A 379 15.69 14.45 21.27
C LYS A 379 15.82 14.82 22.74
N PHE A 380 14.70 15.08 23.41
CA PHE A 380 14.67 15.58 24.77
C PHE A 380 14.51 14.48 25.84
N ALA A 381 14.68 13.20 25.50
CA ALA A 381 14.64 12.10 26.46
C ALA A 381 15.52 10.93 25.99
N VAL A 382 16.10 10.17 26.91
CA VAL A 382 16.74 8.90 26.54
C VAL A 382 15.62 7.90 26.28
N THR A 383 15.31 7.65 25.00
CA THR A 383 14.24 6.73 24.57
C THR A 383 14.82 5.45 23.98
N GLY A 384 14.06 4.36 24.04
CA GLY A 384 14.50 3.06 23.50
C GLY A 384 14.22 1.90 24.44
N TRP A 385 15.13 0.93 24.46
CA TRP A 385 14.88 -0.39 25.02
C TRP A 385 15.76 -0.60 26.26
N GLU A 386 15.12 -0.67 27.43
CA GLU A 386 15.81 -0.97 28.69
C GLU A 386 16.36 -2.40 28.66
N ASN A 387 17.51 -2.59 29.30
CA ASN A 387 18.17 -3.89 29.44
C ASN A 387 17.75 -4.60 30.75
N GLU A 388 18.06 -5.90 30.85
CA GLU A 388 17.60 -6.76 31.97
C GLU A 388 18.11 -6.31 33.35
N ASP A 389 19.19 -5.54 33.41
CA ASP A 389 19.77 -4.98 34.64
C ASP A 389 19.37 -3.52 34.93
N ASN A 390 18.54 -2.91 34.08
CA ASN A 390 18.02 -1.53 34.22
C ASN A 390 19.13 -0.46 34.27
N THR A 391 20.11 -0.57 33.38
CA THR A 391 21.27 0.34 33.28
C THR A 391 21.34 1.15 31.98
N ALA A 392 20.52 0.86 30.97
CA ALA A 392 20.43 1.68 29.76
C ALA A 392 19.78 3.06 30.04
N GLY A 393 19.02 3.17 31.13
CA GLY A 393 18.59 4.45 31.69
C GLY A 393 17.46 5.11 30.91
N ILE A 394 16.59 4.30 30.28
CA ILE A 394 15.50 4.78 29.44
C ILE A 394 14.51 5.60 30.27
N TRP A 395 14.03 6.72 29.75
CA TRP A 395 13.18 7.60 30.51
C TRP A 395 11.77 7.00 30.69
N ARG A 396 11.21 7.22 31.88
CA ARG A 396 9.86 6.76 32.23
C ARG A 396 8.86 7.86 31.92
N GLY A 397 7.78 7.53 31.25
CA GLY A 397 6.60 8.39 31.19
C GLY A 397 5.99 8.52 32.58
N VAL A 398 5.62 9.75 32.97
CA VAL A 398 5.12 10.07 34.30
C VAL A 398 3.61 10.34 34.22
N PRO A 399 2.73 9.38 34.61
CA PRO A 399 1.29 9.52 34.42
C PRO A 399 0.64 10.65 35.21
N SER A 400 1.13 10.95 36.41
CA SER A 400 0.65 12.04 37.26
C SER A 400 0.99 13.43 36.71
N ALA A 401 2.04 13.51 35.89
CA ALA A 401 2.52 14.73 35.23
C ALA A 401 2.22 14.73 33.72
N SER A 402 1.14 14.07 33.27
CA SER A 402 0.71 14.02 31.87
C SER A 402 -0.80 14.19 31.75
N LYS A 403 -1.28 14.99 30.79
CA LYS A 403 -2.70 15.35 30.63
C LYS A 403 -3.06 15.65 29.17
N ALA A 404 -4.26 15.27 28.75
CA ALA A 404 -4.74 15.50 27.38
C ALA A 404 -6.21 15.95 27.36
N SER A 405 -6.47 17.21 27.04
CA SER A 405 -7.83 17.73 26.76
C SER A 405 -8.28 17.49 25.32
N ALA A 406 -7.37 17.13 24.41
CA ALA A 406 -7.67 16.88 23.01
C ALA A 406 -8.67 15.72 22.83
N TYR A 407 -9.56 15.84 21.85
CA TYR A 407 -10.72 14.96 21.69
C TYR A 407 -10.57 14.01 20.49
N GLN A 408 -10.70 12.71 20.72
CA GLN A 408 -10.81 11.74 19.64
C GLN A 408 -12.28 11.36 19.41
N GLY A 409 -12.75 11.56 18.18
CA GLY A 409 -14.11 11.16 17.79
C GLY A 409 -14.26 9.64 17.70
N THR A 410 -15.43 9.09 18.03
CA THR A 410 -15.68 7.64 17.91
C THR A 410 -15.51 7.15 16.46
N SER A 411 -15.89 7.96 15.47
CA SER A 411 -15.76 7.66 14.04
C SER A 411 -14.54 8.27 13.33
N SER A 412 -13.61 8.90 14.06
CA SER A 412 -12.42 9.56 13.51
C SER A 412 -11.14 9.01 14.14
N ASN A 413 -10.07 8.85 13.38
CA ASN A 413 -8.76 8.54 13.96
C ASN A 413 -8.10 9.83 14.49
N ALA A 414 -8.35 10.97 13.83
CA ALA A 414 -7.78 12.26 14.21
C ALA A 414 -8.16 12.71 15.63
N VAL A 415 -7.17 13.26 16.35
CA VAL A 415 -7.30 13.78 17.73
C VAL A 415 -7.31 15.31 17.74
N ASP A 416 -8.52 15.87 17.78
CA ASP A 416 -8.76 17.31 17.65
C ASP A 416 -8.34 18.08 18.92
N GLY A 417 -7.26 18.85 18.81
CA GLY A 417 -6.76 19.73 19.87
C GLY A 417 -7.27 21.18 19.77
N ARG A 418 -8.02 21.53 18.72
CA ARG A 418 -8.40 22.92 18.39
C ARG A 418 -9.33 23.59 19.38
N ALA A 419 -9.94 22.83 20.28
CA ALA A 419 -10.65 23.38 21.44
C ALA A 419 -9.69 24.07 22.45
N GLY A 420 -8.38 23.78 22.40
CA GLY A 420 -7.38 24.23 23.36
C GLY A 420 -7.49 23.57 24.73
N GLY A 421 -6.62 23.97 25.66
CA GLY A 421 -6.54 23.41 27.00
C GLY A 421 -5.25 22.59 27.23
N GLU A 422 -5.20 21.89 28.35
CA GLU A 422 -4.00 21.18 28.80
C GLU A 422 -3.75 19.89 27.99
N ASN A 423 -2.67 19.88 27.23
CA ASN A 423 -2.29 18.77 26.36
C ASN A 423 -0.77 18.60 26.35
N TYR A 424 -0.27 17.80 27.29
CA TYR A 424 1.14 17.59 27.58
C TYR A 424 1.48 16.19 28.09
N MET A 425 2.71 15.74 27.86
CA MET A 425 3.26 14.47 28.35
C MET A 425 4.66 14.70 28.95
N THR A 426 4.91 14.15 30.14
CA THR A 426 6.21 14.25 30.81
C THR A 426 6.95 12.92 30.79
N LEU A 427 8.21 12.95 30.36
CA LEU A 427 9.18 11.87 30.50
C LEU A 427 10.25 12.30 31.52
N ALA A 428 10.75 11.37 32.34
CA ALA A 428 11.79 11.65 33.32
C ALA A 428 12.82 10.51 33.46
N ALA A 429 14.06 10.87 33.78
CA ALA A 429 15.14 9.91 33.98
C ALA A 429 14.88 9.04 35.23
N PRO A 430 15.18 7.73 35.22
CA PRO A 430 15.00 6.85 36.37
C PRO A 430 15.87 7.27 37.57
N THR A 431 16.98 7.97 37.32
CA THR A 431 17.86 8.60 38.32
C THR A 431 17.21 9.78 39.05
N LYS A 432 16.15 10.37 38.49
CA LYS A 432 15.40 11.56 38.96
C LYS A 432 16.16 12.89 38.86
N ASP A 433 17.25 12.93 38.10
CA ASP A 433 18.07 14.14 37.88
C ASP A 433 17.67 14.93 36.62
N ASN A 434 16.80 14.39 35.76
CA ASN A 434 16.36 15.05 34.53
C ASN A 434 14.90 14.75 34.17
N PHE A 435 14.25 15.68 33.47
CA PHE A 435 12.92 15.52 32.89
C PHE A 435 12.72 16.40 31.65
N SER A 436 11.69 16.05 30.86
CA SER A 436 11.19 16.85 29.75
C SER A 436 9.67 16.71 29.64
N THR A 437 8.98 17.82 29.44
CA THR A 437 7.54 17.86 29.19
C THR A 437 7.28 18.43 27.80
N VAL A 438 6.74 17.59 26.90
CA VAL A 438 6.24 18.02 25.59
C VAL A 438 4.81 18.52 25.73
N ILE A 439 4.48 19.58 25.02
CA ILE A 439 3.20 20.28 25.02
C ILE A 439 2.81 20.52 23.55
N VAL A 440 1.56 20.24 23.18
CA VAL A 440 1.06 20.55 21.83
C VAL A 440 -0.18 21.42 21.93
N ASN A 441 -0.08 22.62 21.35
CA ASN A 441 -1.17 23.58 21.22
C ASN A 441 -1.65 23.65 19.76
N ASP A 442 -2.48 22.69 19.37
CA ASP A 442 -3.16 22.65 18.07
C ASP A 442 -4.36 23.62 18.00
N SER A 443 -4.30 24.79 18.65
CA SER A 443 -5.44 25.71 18.76
C SER A 443 -5.10 27.18 18.50
N GLU A 444 -6.13 27.98 18.24
CA GLU A 444 -6.02 29.44 18.06
C GLU A 444 -5.77 30.22 19.36
N TYR A 445 -5.83 29.56 20.52
CA TYR A 445 -5.72 30.20 21.84
C TYR A 445 -4.26 30.17 22.33
N PRO A 446 -3.70 31.32 22.77
CA PRO A 446 -2.47 31.32 23.54
C PRO A 446 -2.66 30.54 24.86
N MET A 447 -1.63 29.82 25.28
CA MET A 447 -1.61 29.07 26.54
C MET A 447 -0.51 29.60 27.45
N THR A 448 -0.78 29.77 28.74
CA THR A 448 0.24 30.03 29.77
C THR A 448 0.31 28.83 30.71
N TYR A 449 1.51 28.34 31.00
CA TYR A 449 1.74 27.19 31.88
C TYR A 449 2.58 27.58 33.09
N THR A 450 2.25 26.99 34.25
CA THR A 450 3.16 26.89 35.40
C THR A 450 3.72 25.47 35.50
N LEU A 451 4.98 25.35 35.87
CA LEU A 451 5.64 24.06 36.14
C LEU A 451 6.35 24.11 37.49
N GLN A 452 6.15 23.08 38.32
CA GLN A 452 6.85 22.92 39.61
C GLN A 452 7.36 21.49 39.76
N THR A 453 8.63 21.35 40.18
CA THR A 453 9.26 20.06 40.48
C THR A 453 9.32 19.80 41.99
N LYS A 454 9.07 18.56 42.41
CA LYS A 454 9.17 18.11 43.81
C LYS A 454 9.95 16.80 43.87
N ASN A 455 10.76 16.59 44.91
CA ASN A 455 11.50 15.34 45.13
C ASN A 455 12.40 14.87 43.96
N MET A 456 12.73 15.78 43.04
CA MET A 456 13.70 15.60 41.96
C MET A 456 15.12 15.92 42.46
N LYS A 457 16.15 15.36 41.81
CA LYS A 457 17.57 15.59 42.09
C LYS A 457 18.18 16.64 41.17
N LEU A 458 17.46 17.74 40.96
CA LEU A 458 17.91 18.87 40.13
C LEU A 458 18.87 19.77 40.92
N ALA A 459 19.63 20.62 40.22
CA ALA A 459 20.39 21.68 40.85
C ALA A 459 19.46 22.68 41.57
N ALA A 460 19.97 23.37 42.60
CA ALA A 460 19.17 24.36 43.34
C ALA A 460 18.84 25.61 42.51
N ASP A 461 19.70 25.90 41.53
CA ASP A 461 19.62 26.96 40.52
C ASP A 461 19.34 26.39 39.12
N GLN A 462 18.72 25.19 39.05
CA GLN A 462 18.35 24.55 37.79
C GLN A 462 17.58 25.52 36.89
N LYS A 463 18.02 25.61 35.64
CA LYS A 463 17.30 26.29 34.58
C LYS A 463 16.61 25.26 33.68
N LEU A 464 15.58 25.69 32.97
CA LEU A 464 14.90 24.85 31.98
C LEU A 464 14.96 25.52 30.60
N GLU A 465 15.25 24.76 29.56
CA GLU A 465 15.17 25.25 28.19
C GLU A 465 13.74 25.10 27.63
N LEU A 466 13.29 26.10 26.88
CA LEU A 466 12.00 26.14 26.19
C LEU A 466 12.24 26.07 24.68
N TRP A 467 11.85 24.95 24.06
CA TRP A 467 12.01 24.71 22.62
C TRP A 467 10.67 24.79 21.89
N GLU A 468 10.59 25.50 20.75
CA GLU A 468 9.39 25.66 19.90
C GLU A 468 9.58 25.02 18.51
N THR A 469 8.51 24.41 18.00
CA THR A 469 8.27 24.19 16.56
C THR A 469 6.91 24.78 16.18
N ARG A 470 6.92 25.73 15.24
CA ARG A 470 5.73 26.42 14.70
C ARG A 470 5.96 26.77 13.24
N ALA A 471 4.89 27.10 12.51
CA ALA A 471 5.01 27.79 11.22
C ALA A 471 5.83 29.10 11.34
N ALA A 472 6.46 29.51 10.24
CA ALA A 472 7.02 30.85 10.08
C ALA A 472 6.00 31.96 10.34
N ASP A 473 6.50 33.13 10.74
CA ASP A 473 5.72 34.36 10.74
C ASP A 473 5.82 34.99 9.35
N ASP A 474 6.88 35.76 9.07
CA ASP A 474 7.10 36.45 7.80
C ASP A 474 8.38 36.03 7.06
N GLY A 475 9.26 35.23 7.67
CA GLY A 475 10.50 34.75 7.04
C GLY A 475 10.37 33.37 6.37
N ALA A 476 11.51 32.68 6.26
CA ALA A 476 11.61 31.34 5.66
C ALA A 476 10.67 30.35 6.36
N PHE A 477 10.02 29.46 5.60
CA PHE A 477 8.92 28.60 6.10
C PHE A 477 9.27 27.76 7.35
N ASN A 478 10.55 27.47 7.56
CA ASN A 478 11.12 26.67 8.64
C ASN A 478 11.86 27.51 9.72
N GLU A 479 11.74 28.84 9.74
CA GLU A 479 12.48 29.71 10.68
C GLU A 479 12.21 29.36 12.16
N ASN A 480 10.98 28.96 12.46
CA ASN A 480 10.48 28.60 13.79
C ASN A 480 10.51 27.08 14.06
N TYR A 481 11.30 26.30 13.30
CA TYR A 481 11.43 24.85 13.48
C TYR A 481 12.55 24.49 14.46
N MET A 482 12.22 23.74 15.51
CA MET A 482 13.14 23.24 16.55
C MET A 482 14.11 24.32 17.07
N LYS A 483 13.57 25.37 17.69
CA LYS A 483 14.35 26.49 18.24
C LYS A 483 14.25 26.56 19.76
N CYS A 484 15.39 26.64 20.45
CA CYS A 484 15.40 27.12 21.83
C CYS A 484 15.06 28.62 21.82
N ILE A 485 13.90 28.97 22.38
CA ILE A 485 13.36 30.34 22.37
C ILE A 485 13.54 31.06 23.71
N GLN A 486 13.74 30.33 24.81
CA GLN A 486 13.90 30.90 26.13
C GLN A 486 14.64 29.94 27.09
N GLU A 487 15.46 30.52 27.96
CA GLU A 487 15.97 29.87 29.17
C GLU A 487 15.13 30.35 30.38
N LEU A 488 14.57 29.40 31.13
CA LEU A 488 13.63 29.66 32.23
C LEU A 488 14.33 29.49 33.59
N SER A 489 14.08 30.44 34.50
CA SER A 489 14.43 30.33 35.92
C SER A 489 13.15 30.22 36.76
N ALA A 490 13.22 29.52 37.89
CA ALA A 490 12.13 29.46 38.84
C ALA A 490 11.95 30.78 39.61
N ASP A 491 10.72 31.04 40.07
CA ASP A 491 10.44 32.08 41.06
C ASP A 491 10.91 31.68 42.49
N GLU A 492 10.67 32.56 43.47
CA GLU A 492 10.97 32.32 44.88
C GLU A 492 10.25 31.09 45.50
N ASN A 493 9.23 30.55 44.82
CA ASN A 493 8.45 29.37 45.22
C ASN A 493 8.83 28.10 44.46
N GLY A 494 9.87 28.16 43.61
CA GLY A 494 10.30 27.02 42.78
C GLY A 494 9.40 26.77 41.56
N VAL A 495 8.66 27.78 41.09
CA VAL A 495 7.72 27.69 39.97
C VAL A 495 8.28 28.38 38.73
N TYR A 496 8.34 27.64 37.62
CA TYR A 496 8.64 28.18 36.29
C TYR A 496 7.33 28.58 35.61
N SER A 497 7.33 29.71 34.89
CA SER A 497 6.17 30.19 34.12
C SER A 497 6.58 30.52 32.69
N PHE A 498 5.79 30.09 31.71
CA PHE A 498 6.10 30.27 30.28
C PHE A 498 4.82 30.27 29.42
N GLU A 499 4.93 30.77 28.20
CA GLU A 499 3.86 30.81 27.21
C GLU A 499 4.07 29.76 26.11
N VAL A 500 2.97 29.24 25.58
CA VAL A 500 2.92 28.35 24.42
C VAL A 500 1.98 28.98 23.40
N LYS A 501 2.54 29.36 22.24
CA LYS A 501 1.83 30.09 21.19
C LYS A 501 0.72 29.25 20.55
N PRO A 502 -0.26 29.86 19.86
CA PRO A 502 -1.18 29.15 18.98
C PRO A 502 -0.45 28.32 17.92
N ASN A 503 -1.05 27.17 17.55
CA ASN A 503 -0.57 26.26 16.50
C ASN A 503 0.94 25.88 16.61
N SER A 504 1.41 25.49 17.80
CA SER A 504 2.81 25.10 18.06
C SER A 504 2.95 23.79 18.84
N ALA A 505 4.09 23.13 18.66
CA ALA A 505 4.63 22.14 19.60
C ALA A 505 5.76 22.79 20.43
N VAL A 506 5.81 22.48 21.73
CA VAL A 506 6.80 23.04 22.65
C VAL A 506 7.33 21.95 23.58
N THR A 507 8.63 21.95 23.88
CA THR A 507 9.22 21.13 24.95
C THR A 507 9.87 22.01 26.00
N VAL A 508 9.55 21.76 27.26
CA VAL A 508 10.29 22.28 28.43
C VAL A 508 11.18 21.16 28.94
N THR A 509 12.47 21.41 29.10
CA THR A 509 13.43 20.36 29.54
C THR A 509 14.40 20.87 30.60
N SER A 510 14.86 19.98 31.48
CA SER A 510 16.01 20.23 32.37
C SER A 510 17.36 19.97 31.71
N LEU A 511 17.36 19.46 30.47
CA LEU A 511 18.57 19.25 29.69
C LEU A 511 19.14 20.61 29.24
N ASP A 512 20.46 20.73 29.31
CA ASP A 512 21.24 21.83 28.74
C ASP A 512 21.75 21.38 27.36
N VAL A 513 21.02 21.75 26.31
CA VAL A 513 21.18 21.23 24.93
C VAL A 513 21.04 22.31 23.85
N SER A 514 20.89 23.58 24.22
CA SER A 514 20.83 24.72 23.29
C SER A 514 22.06 24.85 22.39
N ASP A 515 23.25 24.49 22.88
CA ASP A 515 24.50 24.40 22.11
C ASP A 515 24.73 23.03 21.43
N SER A 516 23.78 22.09 21.52
CA SER A 516 23.92 20.75 20.93
C SER A 516 23.67 20.77 19.42
N GLU A 517 24.66 20.38 18.62
CA GLU A 517 24.50 20.21 17.17
C GLU A 517 23.34 19.24 16.82
N GLU A 518 23.19 18.15 17.58
CA GLU A 518 22.14 17.16 17.36
C GLU A 518 20.72 17.75 17.54
N HIS A 519 20.56 18.75 18.41
CA HIS A 519 19.28 19.43 18.65
C HIS A 519 19.05 20.56 17.65
N THR A 520 20.07 21.38 17.41
CA THR A 520 20.01 22.59 16.57
C THR A 520 20.10 22.33 15.07
N LYS A 521 20.60 21.16 14.63
CA LYS A 521 20.70 20.79 13.22
C LYS A 521 19.31 20.82 12.57
N ALA A 522 19.20 21.66 11.54
CA ALA A 522 18.00 21.77 10.72
C ALA A 522 17.65 20.44 10.01
N MET A 523 16.39 20.30 9.61
CA MET A 523 15.97 19.19 8.74
C MET A 523 16.77 19.22 7.43
N PRO A 524 17.03 18.05 6.80
CA PRO A 524 17.60 18.02 5.46
C PRO A 524 16.78 18.86 4.48
N VAL A 525 17.47 19.61 3.63
CA VAL A 525 16.85 20.50 2.64
C VAL A 525 16.55 19.72 1.37
N GLU A 526 15.38 19.97 0.80
CA GLU A 526 14.95 19.41 -0.47
C GLU A 526 15.90 19.81 -1.60
N GLY A 527 16.27 18.85 -2.46
CA GLY A 527 17.08 19.11 -3.65
C GLY A 527 16.26 19.65 -4.82
N GLU A 528 16.85 19.66 -6.01
CA GLU A 528 16.10 19.84 -7.26
C GLU A 528 15.23 18.60 -7.55
N ARG A 529 13.98 18.81 -7.97
CA ARG A 529 13.04 17.73 -8.30
C ARG A 529 12.99 17.48 -9.81
N THR A 530 14.08 16.99 -10.41
CA THR A 530 14.14 16.73 -11.86
C THR A 530 13.06 15.73 -12.32
N VAL A 531 12.61 15.86 -13.57
CA VAL A 531 11.73 14.88 -14.23
C VAL A 531 12.55 13.63 -14.57
N LEU A 532 11.93 12.44 -14.53
CA LEU A 532 12.56 11.26 -15.13
C LEU A 532 12.65 11.46 -16.65
N ASP A 533 13.84 11.85 -17.10
CA ASP A 533 14.18 12.05 -18.49
C ASP A 533 15.61 11.56 -18.70
N THR A 534 15.73 10.28 -19.05
CA THR A 534 16.99 9.54 -19.13
C THR A 534 17.21 8.89 -20.49
N ASP A 535 18.47 8.58 -20.76
CA ASP A 535 18.95 7.99 -22.00
C ASP A 535 18.42 6.56 -22.28
N ALA A 536 18.88 5.97 -23.37
CA ALA A 536 18.52 4.61 -23.79
C ALA A 536 18.87 3.48 -22.79
N THR A 537 19.66 3.76 -21.75
CA THR A 537 19.96 2.80 -20.64
C THR A 537 19.08 3.05 -19.40
N GLY A 538 18.37 4.17 -19.41
CA GLY A 538 17.60 4.71 -18.30
C GLY A 538 18.45 5.23 -17.13
N ASP A 539 19.78 5.18 -17.21
CA ASP A 539 20.71 5.52 -16.12
C ASP A 539 21.12 6.99 -16.09
N VAL A 540 21.31 7.61 -17.26
CA VAL A 540 21.88 8.95 -17.36
C VAL A 540 20.79 9.94 -17.69
N GLN A 541 20.63 10.99 -16.86
CA GLN A 541 19.72 12.11 -17.15
C GLN A 541 20.13 12.76 -18.49
N ASN A 542 19.24 12.74 -19.47
CA ASN A 542 19.51 13.25 -20.82
C ASN A 542 18.24 13.83 -21.45
N VAL A 543 18.11 15.16 -21.44
CA VAL A 543 16.92 15.84 -21.96
C VAL A 543 16.91 15.99 -23.49
N ASP A 544 18.08 15.87 -24.14
CA ASP A 544 18.25 16.18 -25.57
C ASP A 544 17.89 15.02 -26.52
N ASP A 545 17.90 13.78 -26.03
CA ASP A 545 17.56 12.60 -26.85
C ASP A 545 16.06 12.28 -26.87
N GLY A 546 15.67 11.26 -27.64
CA GLY A 546 14.26 10.88 -27.83
C GLY A 546 13.69 9.92 -26.79
N TYR A 547 14.40 9.61 -25.71
CA TYR A 547 13.91 8.80 -24.59
C TYR A 547 13.36 9.68 -23.47
N LEU A 548 12.56 9.07 -22.60
CA LEU A 548 12.22 9.57 -21.25
C LEU A 548 12.65 8.55 -20.20
N TYR A 549 12.50 7.26 -20.52
CA TYR A 549 13.03 6.15 -19.75
C TYR A 549 13.15 4.91 -20.63
N ALA A 550 14.15 4.08 -20.38
CA ALA A 550 14.25 2.74 -20.95
C ALA A 550 14.76 1.75 -19.89
N ASP A 551 14.37 0.48 -20.05
CA ASP A 551 14.85 -0.62 -19.20
C ASP A 551 14.83 -1.95 -19.97
N ASP A 552 16.01 -2.57 -20.10
CA ASP A 552 16.20 -3.93 -20.62
C ASP A 552 16.23 -5.00 -19.50
N PHE A 553 16.19 -4.57 -18.24
CA PHE A 553 16.26 -5.40 -17.04
C PHE A 553 17.55 -6.23 -16.89
N GLU A 554 18.58 -6.01 -17.71
CA GLU A 554 19.84 -6.77 -17.67
C GLU A 554 20.76 -6.31 -16.53
N TYR A 555 20.76 -5.00 -16.25
CA TYR A 555 21.53 -4.34 -15.17
C TYR A 555 23.02 -4.74 -15.07
N THR A 556 23.61 -5.18 -16.19
CA THR A 556 24.99 -5.67 -16.24
C THR A 556 25.98 -4.60 -15.81
N GLY A 557 26.79 -4.89 -14.80
CA GLY A 557 27.79 -3.97 -14.26
C GLY A 557 27.25 -2.89 -13.33
N LYS A 558 25.92 -2.84 -13.07
CA LYS A 558 25.34 -1.94 -12.07
C LYS A 558 25.66 -2.43 -10.66
N THR A 559 25.97 -1.51 -9.75
CA THR A 559 26.33 -1.82 -8.37
C THR A 559 25.62 -0.90 -7.37
N VAL A 560 25.60 -1.30 -6.10
CA VAL A 560 24.95 -0.59 -5.00
C VAL A 560 25.98 -0.33 -3.90
N PRO A 561 26.20 0.93 -3.45
CA PRO A 561 27.14 1.22 -2.37
C PRO A 561 26.76 0.59 -1.03
N VAL A 562 27.78 0.15 -0.28
CA VAL A 562 27.61 -0.41 1.07
C VAL A 562 27.72 0.69 2.12
N LEU A 563 26.65 0.89 2.91
CA LEU A 563 26.64 1.82 4.04
C LEU A 563 27.59 1.37 5.16
N ASP A 564 28.30 2.33 5.75
CA ASP A 564 29.25 2.12 6.87
C ASP A 564 28.61 2.11 8.26
N GLY A 565 27.31 2.45 8.36
CA GLY A 565 26.58 2.59 9.63
C GLY A 565 26.78 3.94 10.34
N LYS A 566 27.34 4.96 9.67
CA LYS A 566 27.63 6.29 10.24
C LYS A 566 27.21 7.44 9.33
N GLY A 567 26.26 7.17 8.43
CA GLY A 567 25.80 8.12 7.41
C GLY A 567 26.74 8.24 6.20
N GLY A 568 27.67 7.30 6.01
CA GLY A 568 28.59 7.24 4.87
C GLY A 568 28.66 5.85 4.24
N PHE A 569 29.77 5.57 3.56
CA PHE A 569 29.99 4.35 2.78
C PHE A 569 31.34 3.72 3.11
N THR A 570 31.44 2.39 3.02
CA THR A 570 32.70 1.66 3.26
C THR A 570 33.71 1.83 2.12
N GLY A 571 33.28 2.34 0.96
CA GLY A 571 34.02 2.31 -0.30
C GLY A 571 33.82 1.02 -1.10
N GLU A 572 33.07 0.05 -0.56
CA GLU A 572 32.70 -1.20 -1.24
C GLU A 572 31.32 -1.08 -1.90
N THR A 573 31.07 -1.92 -2.90
CA THR A 573 29.81 -1.98 -3.65
C THR A 573 29.37 -3.42 -3.86
N GLU A 574 28.08 -3.72 -3.71
CA GLU A 574 27.50 -5.02 -4.09
C GLU A 574 26.96 -4.98 -5.54
N ASP A 575 26.86 -6.14 -6.21
CA ASP A 575 26.18 -6.27 -7.50
C ASP A 575 24.68 -5.95 -7.37
N TYR A 576 24.10 -5.25 -8.35
CA TYR A 576 22.69 -4.81 -8.29
C TYR A 576 21.69 -5.97 -8.23
N ILE A 577 21.91 -7.04 -9.00
CA ILE A 577 21.00 -8.20 -9.01
C ILE A 577 21.13 -8.98 -7.70
N GLU A 578 22.36 -9.27 -7.27
CA GLU A 578 22.60 -10.08 -6.05
C GLU A 578 22.18 -9.37 -4.76
N SER A 579 22.35 -8.05 -4.66
CA SER A 579 21.93 -7.28 -3.47
C SER A 579 20.41 -7.11 -3.34
N ARG A 580 19.63 -7.28 -4.42
CA ARG A 580 18.20 -6.91 -4.47
C ARG A 580 17.23 -8.07 -4.66
N GLY A 581 17.70 -9.31 -4.57
CA GLY A 581 16.87 -10.52 -4.68
C GLY A 581 17.51 -11.68 -5.44
N GLY A 582 18.66 -11.45 -6.08
CA GLY A 582 19.41 -12.44 -6.84
C GLY A 582 18.81 -12.72 -8.22
N GLN A 583 19.50 -13.57 -8.99
CA GLN A 583 19.23 -13.89 -10.41
C GLN A 583 17.78 -14.29 -10.77
N LYS A 584 16.88 -14.57 -9.81
CA LYS A 584 15.48 -14.97 -10.06
C LYS A 584 14.45 -14.25 -9.18
N GLY A 585 14.81 -13.11 -8.62
CA GLY A 585 13.91 -12.34 -7.75
C GLY A 585 14.33 -10.90 -7.49
N ALA A 586 15.23 -10.32 -8.29
CA ALA A 586 15.76 -8.99 -8.00
C ALA A 586 14.72 -7.88 -8.22
N MET A 587 14.69 -6.89 -7.32
CA MET A 587 13.83 -5.72 -7.46
C MET A 587 14.25 -4.90 -8.70
N ALA A 588 13.36 -4.80 -9.69
CA ALA A 588 13.52 -3.93 -10.83
C ALA A 588 13.55 -2.45 -10.41
N ARG A 589 14.18 -1.61 -11.22
CA ARG A 589 14.32 -0.18 -10.94
C ARG A 589 13.01 0.56 -11.24
N TYR A 590 12.67 1.51 -10.37
CA TYR A 590 11.52 2.40 -10.48
C TYR A 590 10.17 1.68 -10.60
N THR A 591 10.06 0.45 -10.07
CA THR A 591 8.80 -0.30 -10.02
C THR A 591 8.07 -0.10 -8.71
N HIS A 592 6.78 0.21 -8.77
CA HIS A 592 5.87 0.17 -7.62
C HIS A 592 4.70 -0.79 -7.91
N THR A 593 4.60 -1.87 -7.14
CA THR A 593 3.72 -3.01 -7.43
C THR A 593 2.37 -2.90 -6.72
N LEU A 594 1.32 -2.57 -7.48
CA LEU A 594 -0.05 -2.52 -6.95
C LEU A 594 -0.63 -3.92 -6.67
N ASN A 595 -0.20 -4.97 -7.37
CA ASN A 595 -0.59 -6.36 -7.07
C ASN A 595 0.32 -7.37 -7.77
N GLY A 596 0.46 -8.57 -7.20
CA GLY A 596 1.42 -9.56 -7.69
C GLY A 596 2.82 -9.29 -7.15
N ALA A 597 3.82 -9.81 -7.86
CA ALA A 597 5.23 -9.46 -7.69
C ALA A 597 5.86 -9.47 -9.09
N PHE A 598 6.55 -8.39 -9.44
CA PHE A 598 7.27 -8.21 -10.70
C PHE A 598 8.75 -8.10 -10.36
N GLU A 599 9.53 -9.10 -10.74
CA GLU A 599 10.92 -9.24 -10.32
C GLU A 599 11.79 -9.57 -11.54
N VAL A 600 13.02 -9.09 -11.54
CA VAL A 600 14.01 -9.44 -12.56
C VAL A 600 14.38 -10.91 -12.44
N TYR A 601 14.30 -11.61 -13.56
CA TYR A 601 14.44 -13.05 -13.67
C TYR A 601 15.39 -13.41 -14.81
N LYS A 602 16.48 -14.10 -14.48
CA LYS A 602 17.39 -14.71 -15.45
C LYS A 602 16.69 -15.89 -16.14
N SER A 603 16.38 -15.66 -17.41
CA SER A 603 15.74 -16.62 -18.30
C SER A 603 16.72 -17.73 -18.74
N GLY A 604 16.18 -18.78 -19.39
CA GLY A 604 16.96 -19.96 -19.76
C GLY A 604 18.03 -19.73 -20.85
N ASN A 605 17.99 -18.59 -21.55
CA ASN A 605 18.99 -18.21 -22.55
C ASN A 605 20.19 -17.46 -21.95
N GLY A 606 20.10 -17.03 -20.68
CA GLY A 606 21.14 -16.26 -19.97
C GLY A 606 20.78 -14.80 -19.69
N ASN A 607 19.88 -14.20 -20.48
CA ASN A 607 19.39 -12.83 -20.33
C ASN A 607 18.44 -12.71 -19.14
N HIS A 608 18.43 -11.53 -18.50
CA HIS A 608 17.40 -11.15 -17.54
C HIS A 608 16.19 -10.51 -18.24
N VAL A 609 15.04 -10.59 -17.58
CA VAL A 609 13.76 -10.02 -18.02
C VAL A 609 12.93 -9.67 -16.79
N LEU A 610 11.97 -8.75 -16.89
CA LEU A 610 10.97 -8.55 -15.84
C LEU A 610 9.92 -9.67 -15.87
N ARG A 611 9.78 -10.46 -14.81
CA ARG A 611 8.83 -11.57 -14.73
C ARG A 611 7.79 -11.34 -13.64
N GLN A 612 6.52 -11.58 -13.97
CA GLN A 612 5.48 -11.73 -12.96
C GLN A 612 5.60 -13.10 -12.28
N GLN A 613 5.68 -13.14 -10.95
CA GLN A 613 6.10 -14.32 -10.19
C GLN A 613 4.96 -15.13 -9.53
N VAL A 614 3.70 -14.66 -9.59
CA VAL A 614 2.55 -15.34 -8.96
C VAL A 614 1.75 -16.09 -10.02
N ASP A 615 2.03 -17.37 -10.17
CA ASP A 615 1.33 -18.24 -11.10
C ASP A 615 0.25 -19.09 -10.40
N LYS A 616 -0.98 -18.97 -10.89
CA LYS A 616 -2.17 -19.62 -10.33
C LYS A 616 -2.13 -21.15 -10.37
N GLN A 617 -1.37 -21.76 -11.28
CA GLN A 617 -1.22 -23.21 -11.42
C GLN A 617 -0.08 -23.74 -10.54
N SER A 618 1.07 -23.06 -10.52
CA SER A 618 2.27 -23.45 -9.78
C SER A 618 2.20 -23.02 -8.30
N THR A 619 2.19 -21.72 -8.01
CA THR A 619 2.23 -21.18 -6.64
C THR A 619 0.84 -21.00 -6.03
N GLY A 620 -0.18 -20.81 -6.87
CA GLY A 620 -1.47 -20.26 -6.46
C GLY A 620 -1.39 -18.75 -6.17
N VAL A 621 -2.54 -18.13 -5.85
CA VAL A 621 -2.71 -16.65 -5.82
C VAL A 621 -2.92 -16.09 -4.40
N GLY A 622 -2.70 -16.91 -3.36
CA GLY A 622 -2.84 -16.49 -1.96
C GLY A 622 -4.23 -15.93 -1.61
N THR A 623 -4.26 -15.02 -0.62
CA THR A 623 -5.41 -14.17 -0.30
C THR A 623 -4.94 -12.72 -0.20
N ALA A 624 -5.84 -11.76 -0.40
CA ALA A 624 -5.53 -10.34 -0.44
C ALA A 624 -6.48 -9.57 0.48
N TRP A 625 -6.14 -8.33 0.84
CA TRP A 625 -7.16 -7.35 1.22
C TRP A 625 -7.89 -6.85 -0.03
N ASN A 626 -7.13 -6.31 -0.99
CA ASN A 626 -7.65 -5.87 -2.29
C ASN A 626 -7.31 -6.91 -3.37
N SER A 627 -8.31 -7.66 -3.80
CA SER A 627 -8.11 -8.67 -4.86
C SER A 627 -8.13 -8.02 -6.25
N GLY A 628 -6.99 -8.07 -6.95
CA GLY A 628 -6.84 -7.69 -8.35
C GLY A 628 -6.02 -8.69 -9.16
N ASP A 629 -5.85 -8.42 -10.45
CA ASP A 629 -4.82 -9.06 -11.27
C ASP A 629 -3.48 -8.29 -11.09
N PRO A 630 -2.32 -8.89 -11.42
CA PRO A 630 -1.01 -8.27 -11.26
C PRO A 630 -0.84 -6.96 -12.03
N VAL A 631 -0.30 -5.93 -11.36
CA VAL A 631 -0.01 -4.61 -11.92
C VAL A 631 1.23 -4.03 -11.24
N THR A 632 2.16 -3.49 -12.02
CA THR A 632 3.26 -2.63 -11.56
C THR A 632 3.25 -1.30 -12.33
N LEU A 633 3.69 -0.24 -11.67
CA LEU A 633 3.77 1.13 -12.18
C LEU A 633 5.24 1.52 -12.35
N ILE A 634 5.56 2.29 -13.40
CA ILE A 634 6.92 2.76 -13.68
C ILE A 634 6.89 4.20 -14.23
N GLY A 635 7.77 5.04 -13.71
CA GLY A 635 8.13 6.34 -14.29
C GLY A 635 7.59 7.56 -13.54
N ASP A 636 7.61 8.72 -14.22
CA ASP A 636 7.19 10.01 -13.65
C ASP A 636 5.71 10.31 -13.91
N TYR A 637 5.04 10.93 -12.95
CA TYR A 637 3.66 11.39 -13.09
C TYR A 637 3.51 12.56 -14.08
N ARG A 638 4.58 13.35 -14.23
CA ARG A 638 4.59 14.57 -15.03
C ARG A 638 4.62 14.33 -16.54
N TRP A 639 4.89 13.11 -16.99
CA TRP A 639 4.89 12.76 -18.42
C TRP A 639 3.51 12.98 -19.07
N THR A 640 3.48 13.67 -20.20
CA THR A 640 2.26 14.07 -20.93
C THR A 640 2.14 13.39 -22.30
N ASN A 641 3.10 13.63 -23.21
CA ASN A 641 3.04 13.17 -24.60
C ASN A 641 4.22 12.25 -24.92
N TYR A 642 3.95 10.95 -24.97
CA TYR A 642 4.97 9.93 -25.16
C TYR A 642 4.42 8.67 -25.84
N THR A 643 5.35 7.87 -26.38
CA THR A 643 5.09 6.50 -26.80
C THR A 643 5.69 5.54 -25.77
N ALA A 644 4.89 4.61 -25.27
CA ALA A 644 5.37 3.52 -24.41
C ALA A 644 5.23 2.19 -25.13
N SER A 645 6.32 1.42 -25.21
CA SER A 645 6.35 0.07 -25.76
C SER A 645 7.02 -0.90 -24.80
N ILE A 646 6.56 -2.15 -24.80
CA ILE A 646 7.20 -3.25 -24.08
C ILE A 646 6.98 -4.56 -24.84
N ASP A 647 8.00 -5.41 -24.89
CA ASP A 647 7.85 -6.78 -25.35
C ASP A 647 7.29 -7.65 -24.22
N ALA A 648 6.48 -8.65 -24.57
CA ALA A 648 5.87 -9.59 -23.65
C ALA A 648 5.96 -11.03 -24.17
N LEU A 649 6.03 -11.99 -23.24
CA LEU A 649 5.99 -13.42 -23.53
C LEU A 649 5.20 -14.17 -22.46
N PHE A 650 4.25 -15.00 -22.88
CA PHE A 650 3.58 -15.97 -22.02
C PHE A 650 4.42 -17.24 -21.91
N GLU A 651 4.81 -17.66 -20.70
CA GLU A 651 5.73 -18.80 -20.57
C GLU A 651 5.09 -20.15 -20.98
N ARG A 652 3.77 -20.27 -20.85
CA ARG A 652 3.01 -21.52 -21.08
C ARG A 652 1.52 -21.27 -21.32
N GLU A 653 0.80 -22.30 -21.73
CA GLU A 653 -0.68 -22.30 -21.77
C GLU A 653 -1.27 -22.13 -20.36
N ALA A 654 -2.10 -21.11 -20.12
CA ALA A 654 -2.67 -20.84 -18.79
C ALA A 654 -4.10 -20.23 -18.83
N GLU A 655 -4.88 -20.40 -17.76
CA GLU A 655 -6.29 -19.94 -17.74
C GLU A 655 -6.42 -18.42 -17.54
N LYS A 656 -6.76 -17.70 -18.62
CA LYS A 656 -6.95 -16.22 -18.67
C LYS A 656 -5.64 -15.44 -18.49
N GLN A 657 -4.55 -15.93 -19.07
CA GLN A 657 -3.38 -15.10 -19.23
C GLN A 657 -3.65 -13.95 -20.22
N TYR A 658 -2.94 -12.86 -20.01
CA TYR A 658 -2.95 -11.68 -20.85
C TYR A 658 -1.72 -10.84 -20.49
N ALA A 659 -1.32 -9.96 -21.41
CA ALA A 659 -0.38 -8.88 -21.15
C ALA A 659 -1.11 -7.55 -21.38
N GLN A 660 -0.73 -6.51 -20.65
CA GLN A 660 -1.37 -5.21 -20.73
C GLN A 660 -0.36 -4.10 -20.44
N ILE A 661 -0.35 -3.09 -21.30
CA ILE A 661 0.39 -1.83 -21.09
C ILE A 661 -0.61 -0.68 -20.95
N GLY A 662 -0.32 0.27 -20.08
CA GLY A 662 -1.08 1.49 -19.87
C GLY A 662 -0.20 2.73 -19.94
N ILE A 663 -0.78 3.83 -20.40
CA ILE A 663 -0.17 5.16 -20.41
C ILE A 663 -1.06 6.14 -19.65
N ARG A 664 -0.45 7.26 -19.22
CA ARG A 664 -1.11 8.35 -18.49
C ARG A 664 -1.78 7.84 -17.22
N GLU A 665 -1.03 7.06 -16.43
CA GLU A 665 -1.48 6.44 -15.19
C GLU A 665 -1.54 7.45 -14.05
N THR A 666 -2.74 7.57 -13.46
CA THR A 666 -3.08 8.62 -12.50
C THR A 666 -3.68 8.11 -11.17
N GLY A 667 -3.59 6.81 -10.89
CA GLY A 667 -4.12 6.21 -9.66
C GLY A 667 -5.63 5.99 -9.68
N ARG A 668 -6.34 6.43 -8.62
CA ARG A 668 -7.81 6.30 -8.41
C ARG A 668 -8.32 4.88 -8.12
N THR A 669 -7.63 3.84 -8.59
CA THR A 669 -7.97 2.42 -8.34
C THR A 669 -6.75 1.51 -8.59
N GLN A 670 -6.82 0.24 -8.21
CA GLN A 670 -5.76 -0.77 -8.40
C GLN A 670 -5.99 -1.66 -9.64
N ASN A 671 -6.98 -1.33 -10.48
CA ASN A 671 -7.29 -2.04 -11.71
C ASN A 671 -6.63 -1.30 -12.90
N LEU A 672 -5.60 -1.89 -13.51
CA LEU A 672 -4.80 -1.26 -14.59
C LEU A 672 -5.67 -0.58 -15.64
N SER A 673 -6.71 -1.27 -16.14
CA SER A 673 -7.62 -0.73 -17.17
C SER A 673 -8.23 0.64 -16.83
N ASN A 674 -8.32 0.99 -15.54
CA ASN A 674 -8.95 2.21 -15.06
C ASN A 674 -8.05 3.06 -14.12
N CYS A 675 -6.83 2.63 -13.80
CA CYS A 675 -5.84 3.52 -13.18
C CYS A 675 -5.01 4.24 -14.25
N ALA A 676 -4.61 3.50 -15.28
CA ALA A 676 -4.08 4.03 -16.53
C ALA A 676 -5.16 4.82 -17.27
N GLY A 677 -4.83 6.03 -17.73
CA GLY A 677 -5.72 6.87 -18.52
C GLY A 677 -6.19 6.15 -19.78
N TYR A 678 -5.27 5.41 -20.43
CA TYR A 678 -5.55 4.49 -21.52
C TYR A 678 -4.73 3.21 -21.34
N SER A 679 -5.26 2.05 -21.74
CA SER A 679 -4.47 0.81 -21.75
C SER A 679 -4.87 -0.18 -22.84
N LEU A 680 -3.89 -0.90 -23.38
CA LEU A 680 -4.05 -1.94 -24.38
C LEU A 680 -3.82 -3.29 -23.71
N LYS A 681 -4.85 -4.13 -23.70
CA LYS A 681 -4.80 -5.50 -23.20
C LYS A 681 -4.82 -6.48 -24.38
N VAL A 682 -3.93 -7.48 -24.35
CA VAL A 682 -3.85 -8.56 -25.34
C VAL A 682 -3.92 -9.91 -24.61
N ASN A 683 -4.86 -10.76 -25.01
CA ASN A 683 -5.05 -12.11 -24.47
C ASN A 683 -4.35 -13.14 -25.38
N ASP A 684 -4.06 -14.32 -24.84
CA ASP A 684 -3.43 -15.44 -25.56
C ASP A 684 -4.27 -16.06 -26.68
N ASP A 685 -5.58 -15.82 -26.70
CA ASP A 685 -6.45 -16.19 -27.83
C ASP A 685 -6.38 -15.23 -29.03
N GLY A 686 -5.46 -14.26 -28.98
CA GLY A 686 -5.27 -13.23 -30.00
C GLY A 686 -6.21 -12.03 -29.87
N THR A 687 -7.20 -12.06 -28.98
CA THR A 687 -8.12 -10.93 -28.80
C THR A 687 -7.48 -9.78 -28.02
N TRP A 688 -7.77 -8.55 -28.43
CA TRP A 688 -7.27 -7.35 -27.76
C TRP A 688 -8.38 -6.33 -27.49
N ILE A 689 -8.15 -5.49 -26.48
CA ILE A 689 -9.07 -4.44 -26.03
C ILE A 689 -8.28 -3.17 -25.70
N LEU A 690 -8.69 -2.04 -26.29
CA LEU A 690 -8.26 -0.70 -25.90
C LEU A 690 -9.25 -0.12 -24.88
N TYR A 691 -8.75 0.26 -23.72
CA TYR A 691 -9.50 0.84 -22.61
C TYR A 691 -9.20 2.32 -22.43
N ARG A 692 -10.18 3.06 -21.90
CA ARG A 692 -10.06 4.41 -21.34
C ARG A 692 -10.51 4.40 -19.88
N ALA A 693 -9.75 5.00 -18.97
CA ALA A 693 -10.22 5.23 -17.62
C ALA A 693 -11.50 6.08 -17.60
N LYS A 694 -12.38 5.75 -16.66
CA LYS A 694 -13.64 6.45 -16.50
C LYS A 694 -13.53 7.55 -15.46
N MET A 695 -13.74 8.79 -15.89
CA MET A 695 -13.83 9.96 -15.02
C MET A 695 -15.10 9.93 -14.14
N GLY A 696 -14.97 10.46 -12.93
CA GLY A 696 -16.05 10.70 -11.99
C GLY A 696 -16.08 9.70 -10.84
N SER A 697 -16.38 10.21 -9.65
CA SER A 697 -16.15 9.58 -8.34
C SER A 697 -16.41 8.07 -8.29
N THR A 698 -15.32 7.29 -8.30
CA THR A 698 -15.23 5.87 -7.90
C THR A 698 -15.89 4.83 -8.83
N SER A 699 -15.66 4.90 -10.15
CA SER A 699 -15.78 3.69 -10.98
C SER A 699 -14.52 2.84 -10.91
N THR A 700 -14.66 1.53 -10.69
CA THR A 700 -13.55 0.55 -10.78
C THR A 700 -13.46 -0.11 -12.17
N LYS A 701 -14.12 0.50 -13.16
CA LYS A 701 -14.33 -0.07 -14.49
C LYS A 701 -14.14 0.97 -15.58
N ALA A 702 -13.15 0.67 -16.41
CA ALA A 702 -12.85 1.39 -17.64
C ALA A 702 -14.00 1.32 -18.65
N THR A 703 -13.93 2.23 -19.61
CA THR A 703 -14.70 2.15 -20.86
C THR A 703 -13.91 1.33 -21.88
N GLU A 704 -14.53 0.31 -22.46
CA GLU A 704 -14.01 -0.36 -23.65
C GLU A 704 -14.20 0.58 -24.85
N LEU A 705 -13.11 1.03 -25.47
CA LEU A 705 -13.14 1.93 -26.62
C LEU A 705 -13.26 1.13 -27.92
N GLN A 706 -12.32 0.22 -28.15
CA GLN A 706 -12.18 -0.58 -29.35
C GLN A 706 -11.68 -1.98 -28.99
N THR A 707 -12.01 -2.97 -29.82
CA THR A 707 -11.64 -4.37 -29.63
C THR A 707 -11.35 -5.02 -30.98
N GLY A 708 -10.46 -5.99 -31.01
CA GLY A 708 -10.17 -6.76 -32.23
C GLY A 708 -9.41 -8.05 -31.93
N SER A 709 -8.71 -8.56 -32.94
CA SER A 709 -7.86 -9.74 -32.82
C SER A 709 -6.66 -9.68 -33.75
N VAL A 710 -5.53 -10.26 -33.32
CA VAL A 710 -4.38 -10.62 -34.15
C VAL A 710 -4.39 -12.13 -34.48
N ASP A 711 -3.47 -12.61 -35.33
CA ASP A 711 -3.25 -14.06 -35.46
C ASP A 711 -2.75 -14.60 -34.12
N VAL A 712 -3.44 -15.61 -33.57
CA VAL A 712 -3.10 -16.27 -32.30
C VAL A 712 -1.64 -16.73 -32.24
N LYS A 713 -1.02 -17.05 -33.38
CA LYS A 713 0.40 -17.43 -33.44
C LYS A 713 1.35 -16.31 -33.02
N GLN A 714 0.95 -15.05 -33.15
CA GLN A 714 1.77 -13.90 -32.73
C GLN A 714 1.84 -13.77 -31.21
N VAL A 715 0.88 -14.33 -30.48
CA VAL A 715 0.77 -14.23 -29.01
C VAL A 715 0.70 -15.60 -28.34
N ALA A 716 1.12 -16.64 -29.07
CA ALA A 716 1.14 -18.01 -28.56
C ALA A 716 2.22 -18.15 -27.48
N PRO A 717 2.03 -19.02 -26.47
CA PRO A 717 3.05 -19.27 -25.44
C PRO A 717 4.43 -19.58 -26.03
N GLY A 718 5.44 -18.95 -25.44
CA GLY A 718 6.83 -18.96 -25.92
C GLY A 718 7.14 -17.97 -27.04
N THR A 719 6.17 -17.29 -27.65
CA THR A 719 6.42 -16.27 -28.69
C THR A 719 6.49 -14.88 -28.07
N TRP A 720 7.52 -14.11 -28.43
CA TRP A 720 7.64 -12.69 -28.07
C TRP A 720 6.70 -11.84 -28.93
N PHE A 721 6.04 -10.86 -28.31
CA PHE A 721 5.24 -9.85 -28.99
C PHE A 721 5.28 -8.50 -28.29
N GLN A 722 5.25 -7.41 -29.05
CA GLN A 722 5.27 -6.06 -28.50
C GLN A 722 3.86 -5.51 -28.31
N LEU A 723 3.60 -4.91 -27.15
CA LEU A 723 2.47 -3.99 -26.93
C LEU A 723 2.99 -2.55 -26.97
N LYS A 724 2.33 -1.66 -27.72
CA LYS A 724 2.71 -0.25 -27.77
C LYS A 724 1.51 0.68 -27.77
N LEU A 725 1.61 1.77 -27.00
CA LEU A 725 0.65 2.86 -26.93
C LEU A 725 1.36 4.19 -27.16
N ARG A 726 0.75 5.07 -27.97
CA ARG A 726 1.21 6.43 -28.21
C ARG A 726 0.10 7.41 -27.86
N GLY A 727 0.39 8.36 -26.98
CA GLY A 727 -0.50 9.46 -26.62
C GLY A 727 0.07 10.79 -27.13
N GLU A 728 -0.53 11.33 -28.21
CA GLU A 728 -0.14 12.60 -28.82
C GLU A 728 -1.29 13.60 -28.65
N GLY A 729 -1.18 14.51 -27.69
CA GLY A 729 -2.27 15.40 -27.29
C GLY A 729 -3.51 14.61 -26.86
N ASN A 730 -4.60 14.77 -27.60
CA ASN A 730 -5.86 14.05 -27.39
C ASN A 730 -6.02 12.76 -28.23
N VAL A 731 -5.04 12.40 -29.07
CA VAL A 731 -5.09 11.21 -29.93
C VAL A 731 -4.29 10.07 -29.31
N ILE A 732 -4.94 8.91 -29.19
CA ILE A 732 -4.38 7.67 -28.65
C ILE A 732 -4.30 6.63 -29.76
N LYS A 733 -3.09 6.13 -30.05
CA LYS A 733 -2.83 5.07 -31.02
C LYS A 733 -2.33 3.82 -30.31
N ALA A 734 -2.84 2.66 -30.69
CA ALA A 734 -2.44 1.38 -30.11
C ALA A 734 -1.92 0.43 -31.19
N TYR A 735 -0.83 -0.27 -30.88
CA TYR A 735 -0.10 -1.13 -31.80
C TYR A 735 0.20 -2.47 -31.14
N ILE A 736 0.24 -3.53 -31.97
CA ILE A 736 0.72 -4.86 -31.59
C ILE A 736 1.74 -5.27 -32.65
N ASN A 737 2.97 -5.62 -32.23
CA ASN A 737 4.09 -5.90 -33.15
C ASN A 737 4.28 -4.79 -34.21
N ASP A 738 4.32 -3.53 -33.77
CA ASP A 738 4.35 -2.31 -34.61
C ASP A 738 3.17 -2.10 -35.59
N VAL A 739 2.23 -3.05 -35.72
CA VAL A 739 1.02 -2.87 -36.54
C VAL A 739 0.00 -2.04 -35.77
N LEU A 740 -0.42 -0.91 -36.35
CA LEU A 740 -1.50 -0.08 -35.82
C LEU A 740 -2.82 -0.87 -35.80
N VAL A 741 -3.36 -1.14 -34.62
CA VAL A 741 -4.62 -1.87 -34.43
C VAL A 741 -5.80 -0.99 -34.03
N ALA A 742 -5.53 0.18 -33.44
CA ALA A 742 -6.55 1.10 -32.96
C ALA A 742 -6.09 2.56 -33.00
N THR A 743 -7.04 3.47 -33.25
CA THR A 743 -6.87 4.92 -33.08
C THR A 743 -8.14 5.49 -32.47
N TYR A 744 -7.97 6.32 -31.44
CA TYR A 744 -9.05 6.96 -30.70
C TYR A 744 -8.70 8.43 -30.45
N GLU A 745 -9.64 9.32 -30.75
CA GLU A 745 -9.55 10.74 -30.43
C GLU A 745 -10.45 11.02 -29.22
N ASP A 746 -9.87 11.57 -28.16
CA ASP A 746 -10.58 11.91 -26.94
C ASP A 746 -11.06 13.36 -26.98
N SER A 747 -12.33 13.60 -26.65
CA SER A 747 -12.88 14.96 -26.54
C SER A 747 -12.66 15.59 -25.16
N ASN A 748 -12.10 14.83 -24.22
CA ASN A 748 -11.76 15.27 -22.87
C ASN A 748 -10.58 14.42 -22.35
N PRO A 749 -9.37 14.61 -22.92
CA PRO A 749 -8.24 13.70 -22.69
C PRO A 749 -7.81 13.67 -21.22
N ILE A 750 -7.32 12.51 -20.79
CA ILE A 750 -6.37 12.46 -19.67
C ILE A 750 -5.02 12.83 -20.30
N THR A 751 -4.36 13.89 -19.83
CA THR A 751 -3.18 14.49 -20.47
C THR A 751 -1.86 13.94 -19.97
N SER A 752 -1.78 13.49 -18.71
CA SER A 752 -0.53 13.08 -18.04
C SER A 752 -0.62 11.81 -17.21
N GLY A 753 0.55 11.29 -16.81
CA GLY A 753 0.71 10.19 -15.87
C GLY A 753 1.70 9.11 -16.35
N ARG A 754 1.98 8.15 -15.48
CA ARG A 754 3.01 7.11 -15.64
C ARG A 754 2.67 6.02 -16.67
N VAL A 755 3.62 5.12 -16.89
CA VAL A 755 3.38 3.82 -17.54
C VAL A 755 2.95 2.79 -16.49
N ALA A 756 2.08 1.86 -16.91
CA ALA A 756 1.69 0.71 -16.10
C ALA A 756 1.79 -0.58 -16.91
N ILE A 757 2.30 -1.65 -16.28
CA ILE A 757 2.43 -2.99 -16.86
C ILE A 757 1.57 -3.94 -16.03
N GLY A 758 0.88 -4.88 -16.68
CA GLY A 758 0.07 -5.87 -15.97
C GLY A 758 -0.17 -7.14 -16.76
N SER A 759 -0.56 -8.19 -16.05
CA SER A 759 -0.73 -9.52 -16.62
C SER A 759 -1.85 -10.30 -15.95
N GLY A 760 -2.11 -11.53 -16.42
CA GLY A 760 -2.78 -12.53 -15.59
C GLY A 760 -1.95 -12.94 -14.38
N ASN A 761 -2.55 -13.69 -13.44
CA ASN A 761 -1.82 -14.37 -12.35
C ASN A 761 -1.16 -15.65 -12.90
N THR A 762 -0.17 -15.47 -13.79
CA THR A 762 0.43 -16.45 -14.69
C THR A 762 1.82 -15.96 -15.04
N TYR A 763 2.82 -16.85 -15.06
CA TYR A 763 4.19 -16.46 -15.42
C TYR A 763 4.25 -15.79 -16.80
N THR A 764 4.46 -14.47 -16.76
CA THR A 764 4.49 -13.59 -17.91
C THR A 764 5.77 -12.79 -17.83
N ARG A 765 6.55 -12.79 -18.90
CA ARG A 765 7.79 -12.03 -19.02
C ARG A 765 7.53 -10.75 -19.78
N PHE A 766 8.30 -9.74 -19.46
CA PHE A 766 8.35 -8.43 -20.09
C PHE A 766 9.80 -8.03 -20.30
N ASP A 767 10.07 -7.35 -21.41
CA ASP A 767 11.43 -6.99 -21.85
C ASP A 767 11.40 -5.72 -22.71
N ASN A 768 12.54 -5.05 -22.85
CA ASN A 768 12.73 -3.82 -23.64
C ASN A 768 11.63 -2.77 -23.41
N LEU A 769 11.44 -2.36 -22.15
CA LEU A 769 10.58 -1.23 -21.86
C LEU A 769 11.22 0.04 -22.44
N ALA A 770 10.48 0.77 -23.26
CA ALA A 770 10.91 2.08 -23.75
C ALA A 770 9.76 3.08 -23.67
N VAL A 771 10.06 4.25 -23.12
CA VAL A 771 9.19 5.43 -23.08
C VAL A 771 9.91 6.53 -23.85
N THR A 772 9.33 6.98 -24.95
CA THR A 772 9.99 7.88 -25.91
C THR A 772 9.20 9.15 -26.19
N LYS A 773 9.92 10.25 -26.38
CA LYS A 773 9.39 11.59 -26.69
C LYS A 773 8.75 11.62 -28.08
N ILE A 774 7.79 12.52 -28.26
CA ILE A 774 7.05 12.71 -29.52
C ILE A 774 7.43 14.06 -30.13
N LYS A 775 7.79 14.07 -31.42
CA LYS A 775 8.21 15.30 -32.11
C LYS A 775 7.01 16.24 -32.28
N GLY A 776 7.19 17.51 -31.92
CA GLY A 776 6.14 18.53 -31.97
C GLY A 776 5.21 18.57 -30.75
N TYR A 777 5.51 17.83 -29.69
CA TYR A 777 4.77 17.88 -28.42
C TYR A 777 5.70 18.11 -27.23
N ALA A 778 5.19 18.77 -26.18
CA ALA A 778 5.86 18.80 -24.88
C ALA A 778 5.78 17.41 -24.23
N PRO A 779 6.91 16.79 -23.80
CA PRO A 779 6.91 15.42 -23.30
C PRO A 779 6.43 15.31 -21.84
N TYR A 780 6.51 16.38 -21.06
CA TYR A 780 6.11 16.43 -19.64
C TYR A 780 5.78 17.86 -19.16
N TYR A 781 5.32 17.96 -17.91
CA TYR A 781 5.29 19.22 -17.18
C TYR A 781 6.66 19.54 -16.56
N ASN A 782 7.11 20.79 -16.65
CA ASN A 782 8.32 21.25 -15.97
C ASN A 782 8.08 21.47 -14.47
N GLU A 783 6.92 22.02 -14.11
CA GLU A 783 6.49 22.19 -12.72
C GLU A 783 5.15 21.49 -12.44
N TYR A 784 4.99 20.98 -11.22
CA TYR A 784 3.74 20.41 -10.70
C TYR A 784 3.56 20.87 -9.24
N ILE A 785 2.66 21.83 -9.07
CA ILE A 785 2.54 22.72 -7.91
C ILE A 785 1.30 22.33 -7.09
N ASP A 786 1.43 22.24 -5.77
CA ASP A 786 0.28 21.99 -4.90
C ASP A 786 -0.66 23.21 -4.86
N ASN A 787 -1.97 23.00 -4.77
CA ASN A 787 -2.95 24.11 -4.75
C ASN A 787 -2.83 25.05 -3.53
N MET A 788 -2.00 24.74 -2.55
CA MET A 788 -1.73 25.57 -1.35
C MET A 788 -0.31 26.16 -1.34
N GLU A 789 0.50 25.92 -2.37
CA GLU A 789 1.81 26.54 -2.57
C GLU A 789 1.65 28.01 -3.00
N THR A 790 1.12 28.84 -2.08
CA THR A 790 0.90 30.28 -2.30
C THR A 790 2.18 31.09 -2.19
N TYR A 791 3.24 30.50 -1.65
CA TYR A 791 4.60 31.00 -1.60
C TYR A 791 5.55 29.87 -2.00
N ASP A 792 6.73 30.21 -2.54
CA ASP A 792 7.79 29.22 -2.72
C ASP A 792 8.46 28.84 -1.38
N LEU A 793 9.38 27.88 -1.43
CA LEU A 793 10.14 27.39 -0.27
C LEU A 793 11.55 28.01 -0.18
N THR A 794 11.79 29.15 -0.85
CA THR A 794 13.07 29.87 -0.74
C THR A 794 13.17 30.59 0.62
N PRO A 795 14.37 31.09 1.01
CA PRO A 795 14.52 31.83 2.27
C PRO A 795 13.66 33.10 2.33
N GLU A 796 13.44 33.74 1.18
CA GLU A 796 12.50 34.83 0.99
C GLU A 796 11.09 34.29 0.70
N LYS A 797 10.07 34.80 1.40
CA LYS A 797 8.67 34.37 1.26
C LYS A 797 8.00 34.92 -0.02
N ASN A 798 8.51 34.53 -1.19
CA ASN A 798 8.04 35.02 -2.50
C ASN A 798 6.68 34.41 -2.85
N ALA A 799 5.75 35.21 -3.35
CA ALA A 799 4.41 34.72 -3.72
C ALA A 799 4.44 33.87 -5.00
N LYS A 800 3.78 32.70 -4.96
CA LYS A 800 3.68 31.76 -6.08
C LYS A 800 2.24 31.66 -6.60
N LEU A 801 1.38 30.80 -6.05
CA LEU A 801 -0.05 30.79 -6.40
C LEU A 801 -0.83 31.92 -5.72
N ILE A 802 -1.33 32.89 -6.49
CA ILE A 802 -2.05 34.06 -5.96
C ILE A 802 -3.56 33.86 -6.10
N TYR A 803 -4.24 33.66 -4.96
CA TYR A 803 -5.70 33.55 -4.85
C TYR A 803 -6.32 34.87 -4.37
N ASN A 804 -7.47 35.26 -4.94
CA ASN A 804 -8.26 36.36 -4.38
C ASN A 804 -9.15 35.90 -3.21
N ASN A 805 -9.86 36.83 -2.56
CA ASN A 805 -10.68 36.55 -1.37
C ASN A 805 -11.97 35.73 -1.59
N ARG A 806 -12.10 35.04 -2.73
CA ARG A 806 -13.25 34.18 -3.07
C ARG A 806 -12.83 32.71 -3.24
N TRP A 807 -11.90 32.27 -2.41
CA TRP A 807 -11.41 30.90 -2.37
C TRP A 807 -11.44 30.33 -0.96
N SER A 808 -11.55 29.00 -0.90
CA SER A 808 -11.45 28.19 0.30
C SER A 808 -10.31 27.19 0.09
N LEU A 809 -9.13 27.49 0.63
CA LEU A 809 -7.97 26.61 0.67
C LEU A 809 -8.09 25.76 1.94
N THR A 810 -8.07 24.42 1.81
CA THR A 810 -8.34 23.50 2.93
C THR A 810 -7.63 22.15 2.78
N CYS A 811 -7.15 21.63 3.89
CA CYS A 811 -6.68 20.23 4.01
C CYS A 811 -7.76 19.34 4.67
N ALA A 812 -8.86 19.93 5.16
CA ALA A 812 -9.88 19.21 5.90
C ALA A 812 -10.70 18.28 4.99
N ASN A 813 -10.93 17.05 5.46
CA ASN A 813 -11.78 16.03 4.81
C ASN A 813 -11.33 15.60 3.39
N GLN A 814 -10.05 15.79 3.04
CA GLN A 814 -9.55 15.44 1.71
C GLN A 814 -9.32 13.93 1.50
N GLY A 815 -9.71 13.45 0.32
CA GLY A 815 -9.71 12.04 -0.02
C GLY A 815 -8.32 11.47 -0.32
N MET A 816 -8.18 10.14 -0.22
CA MET A 816 -6.93 9.39 -0.46
C MET A 816 -6.39 9.40 -1.90
N PHE A 817 -7.00 10.19 -2.78
CA PHE A 817 -6.56 10.39 -4.15
C PHE A 817 -6.49 11.89 -4.48
N THR A 818 -6.66 12.78 -3.51
CA THR A 818 -6.45 14.23 -3.68
C THR A 818 -4.95 14.48 -3.60
N TYR A 819 -4.39 15.27 -4.53
CA TYR A 819 -2.98 15.64 -4.48
C TYR A 819 -2.65 16.28 -3.12
N GLN A 820 -1.53 15.84 -2.52
CA GLN A 820 -1.09 16.17 -1.15
C GLN A 820 -2.19 16.29 -0.07
N ARG A 821 -3.37 15.67 -0.22
CA ARG A 821 -4.53 15.88 0.69
C ARG A 821 -4.93 17.36 0.89
N SER A 822 -4.75 18.19 -0.14
CA SER A 822 -5.04 19.63 -0.17
C SER A 822 -6.06 19.93 -1.28
N ALA A 823 -6.92 20.95 -1.11
CA ALA A 823 -7.79 21.42 -2.19
C ALA A 823 -8.18 22.89 -2.06
N SER A 824 -8.25 23.57 -3.20
CA SER A 824 -8.67 24.96 -3.35
C SER A 824 -10.01 25.02 -4.06
N TYR A 825 -11.05 25.50 -3.38
CA TYR A 825 -12.41 25.62 -3.95
C TYR A 825 -12.80 27.09 -4.11
N SER A 826 -13.29 27.46 -5.29
CA SER A 826 -13.90 28.78 -5.50
C SER A 826 -15.18 28.93 -4.66
N THR A 827 -15.35 30.04 -3.95
CA THR A 827 -16.56 30.32 -3.16
C THR A 827 -17.65 31.07 -3.94
N GLY A 828 -17.42 31.39 -5.22
CA GLY A 828 -18.41 31.95 -6.14
C GLY A 828 -17.80 32.60 -7.40
N THR A 829 -18.66 33.20 -8.24
CA THR A 829 -18.25 33.96 -9.43
C THR A 829 -17.23 35.06 -9.11
N GLY A 830 -16.28 35.28 -10.00
CA GLY A 830 -15.16 36.21 -9.82
C GLY A 830 -14.08 35.72 -8.84
N ALA A 831 -14.11 34.44 -8.46
CA ALA A 831 -12.96 33.79 -7.83
C ALA A 831 -11.83 33.71 -8.86
N LYS A 832 -10.66 34.28 -8.50
CA LYS A 832 -9.52 34.44 -9.40
C LYS A 832 -8.28 33.76 -8.83
N LEU A 833 -7.62 32.96 -9.65
CA LEU A 833 -6.27 32.44 -9.44
C LEU A 833 -5.33 33.15 -10.43
N THR A 834 -4.12 33.49 -10.01
CA THR A 834 -3.08 34.09 -10.83
C THR A 834 -1.74 33.40 -10.54
N TYR A 835 -0.98 33.10 -11.58
CA TYR A 835 0.34 32.47 -11.50
C TYR A 835 1.21 32.93 -12.68
N THR A 836 2.51 33.10 -12.43
CA THR A 836 3.52 33.45 -13.42
C THR A 836 4.52 32.32 -13.52
N PHE A 837 4.80 31.84 -14.74
CA PHE A 837 5.64 30.66 -15.00
C PHE A 837 6.43 30.83 -16.29
N THR A 838 7.45 30.00 -16.50
CA THR A 838 8.10 29.83 -17.82
C THR A 838 7.71 28.49 -18.43
N GLY A 839 7.17 28.50 -19.64
CA GLY A 839 6.74 27.29 -20.36
C GLY A 839 5.66 27.54 -21.41
N THR A 840 5.32 26.52 -22.21
CA THR A 840 4.43 26.66 -23.38
C THR A 840 2.93 26.57 -23.05
N GLY A 841 2.56 26.50 -21.77
CA GLY A 841 1.17 26.36 -21.34
C GLY A 841 1.00 25.97 -19.86
N LEU A 842 -0.25 25.83 -19.43
CA LEU A 842 -0.61 25.55 -18.03
C LEU A 842 -1.89 24.71 -17.94
N GLU A 843 -1.91 23.75 -17.01
CA GLU A 843 -3.06 22.94 -16.67
C GLU A 843 -3.53 23.18 -15.24
N LEU A 844 -4.85 23.31 -15.06
CA LEU A 844 -5.50 23.21 -13.75
C LEU A 844 -6.01 21.79 -13.56
N LEU A 845 -5.57 21.13 -12.50
CA LEU A 845 -5.96 19.76 -12.17
C LEU A 845 -6.93 19.74 -10.98
N GLY A 846 -7.82 18.75 -10.95
CA GLY A 846 -8.66 18.46 -9.79
C GLY A 846 -10.08 18.02 -10.14
N TYR A 847 -10.76 17.38 -9.17
CA TYR A 847 -12.10 16.83 -9.38
C TYR A 847 -13.13 17.90 -9.75
N ASN A 848 -13.55 17.90 -11.02
CA ASN A 848 -14.57 18.78 -11.55
C ASN A 848 -15.62 17.96 -12.32
N LYS A 849 -16.89 18.12 -11.93
CA LYS A 849 -18.02 17.42 -12.54
C LYS A 849 -18.45 18.05 -13.86
N ALA A 850 -19.28 17.35 -14.64
CA ALA A 850 -19.97 17.93 -15.79
C ALA A 850 -20.74 19.21 -15.40
N ASP A 851 -20.58 20.25 -16.22
CA ASP A 851 -21.13 21.60 -16.00
C ASP A 851 -20.81 22.18 -14.60
N ALA A 852 -19.61 21.91 -14.06
CA ALA A 852 -19.13 22.48 -12.79
C ALA A 852 -19.11 24.02 -12.81
N GLY A 853 -18.65 24.60 -13.92
CA GLY A 853 -18.56 26.04 -14.10
C GLY A 853 -18.01 26.44 -15.46
N THR A 854 -17.87 27.75 -15.66
CA THR A 854 -17.18 28.36 -16.80
C THR A 854 -16.13 29.35 -16.33
N LEU A 855 -15.07 29.52 -17.13
CA LEU A 855 -13.92 30.38 -16.84
C LEU A 855 -13.83 31.56 -17.82
N ASN A 856 -13.29 32.67 -17.35
CA ASN A 856 -12.63 33.69 -18.16
C ASN A 856 -11.12 33.57 -17.88
N VAL A 857 -10.31 33.67 -18.91
CA VAL A 857 -8.86 33.44 -18.83
C VAL A 857 -8.14 34.57 -19.56
N THR A 858 -7.13 35.12 -18.92
CA THR A 858 -6.20 36.07 -19.54
C THR A 858 -4.77 35.57 -19.43
N VAL A 859 -4.00 35.78 -20.50
CA VAL A 859 -2.55 35.52 -20.59
C VAL A 859 -1.91 36.89 -20.84
N ASP A 860 -0.92 37.27 -20.03
CA ASP A 860 -0.15 38.52 -20.17
C ASP A 860 -1.01 39.80 -20.21
N GLY A 861 -2.15 39.76 -19.52
CA GLY A 861 -3.15 40.84 -19.48
C GLY A 861 -4.15 40.82 -20.65
N GLU A 862 -3.93 40.02 -21.69
CA GLU A 862 -4.82 39.89 -22.84
C GLU A 862 -5.85 38.75 -22.68
N SER A 863 -6.97 38.86 -23.38
CA SER A 863 -8.11 37.94 -23.26
C SER A 863 -7.91 36.64 -24.05
N TYR A 864 -7.41 35.58 -23.39
CA TYR A 864 -7.24 34.24 -23.99
C TYR A 864 -8.57 33.52 -24.24
N ALA A 865 -9.44 33.39 -23.22
CA ALA A 865 -10.72 32.70 -23.34
C ALA A 865 -11.82 33.34 -22.49
N LYS A 866 -13.08 33.25 -22.92
CA LYS A 866 -14.25 33.80 -22.19
C LYS A 866 -15.42 32.81 -22.17
N GLY A 867 -15.97 32.59 -20.98
CA GLY A 867 -17.07 31.65 -20.77
C GLY A 867 -16.75 30.19 -21.12
N VAL A 868 -15.48 29.79 -21.16
CA VAL A 868 -15.06 28.42 -21.54
C VAL A 868 -15.49 27.42 -20.47
N LYS A 869 -15.99 26.25 -20.88
CA LYS A 869 -16.45 25.21 -19.95
C LYS A 869 -15.28 24.44 -19.34
N LEU A 870 -15.40 24.12 -18.05
CA LEU A 870 -14.54 23.13 -17.41
C LEU A 870 -14.76 21.73 -18.00
N TRP A 871 -13.68 20.96 -18.04
CA TRP A 871 -13.66 19.55 -18.38
C TRP A 871 -14.20 18.69 -17.24
N VAL A 872 -14.56 17.44 -17.55
CA VAL A 872 -14.93 16.45 -16.52
C VAL A 872 -13.68 15.72 -16.06
N ALA A 873 -13.26 15.99 -14.83
CA ALA A 873 -12.00 15.53 -14.26
C ALA A 873 -12.23 14.79 -12.93
N ASP A 874 -11.35 13.82 -12.65
CA ASP A 874 -11.09 13.36 -11.27
C ASP A 874 -9.92 14.15 -10.67
N ASN A 875 -9.59 13.90 -9.41
CA ASN A 875 -8.39 14.44 -8.78
C ASN A 875 -7.13 14.14 -9.62
N MET A 876 -6.17 15.06 -9.58
CA MET A 876 -4.92 15.03 -10.36
C MET A 876 -5.11 14.85 -11.89
N CYS A 877 -6.32 15.07 -12.40
CA CYS A 877 -6.63 15.11 -13.82
C CYS A 877 -7.02 16.53 -14.24
N THR A 878 -6.71 16.89 -15.48
CA THR A 878 -6.97 18.20 -16.09
C THR A 878 -8.45 18.56 -16.10
N ALA A 879 -8.78 19.66 -15.43
CA ALA A 879 -10.09 20.31 -15.49
C ALA A 879 -10.12 21.49 -16.48
N TYR A 880 -8.96 22.06 -16.79
CA TYR A 880 -8.78 23.09 -17.82
C TYR A 880 -7.31 23.17 -18.27
N GLN A 881 -7.08 23.53 -19.53
CA GLN A 881 -5.77 23.63 -20.18
C GLN A 881 -5.64 24.96 -20.94
N ILE A 882 -4.43 25.53 -20.89
CA ILE A 882 -3.90 26.60 -21.72
C ILE A 882 -2.68 26.02 -22.42
N ASP A 883 -2.58 26.16 -23.74
CA ASP A 883 -1.59 25.50 -24.58
C ASP A 883 -1.17 26.40 -25.74
N GLY A 884 -0.05 26.05 -26.40
CA GLY A 884 0.42 26.75 -27.60
C GLY A 884 0.97 28.16 -27.34
N LEU A 885 1.39 28.47 -26.11
CA LEU A 885 2.15 29.68 -25.80
C LEU A 885 3.60 29.55 -26.31
N GLU A 886 4.30 30.68 -26.43
CA GLU A 886 5.75 30.67 -26.65
C GLU A 886 6.47 30.10 -25.42
N ASP A 887 7.69 29.59 -25.57
CA ASP A 887 8.43 29.02 -24.44
C ASP A 887 9.14 30.14 -23.66
N THR A 888 8.34 30.97 -22.99
CA THR A 888 8.77 32.21 -22.32
C THR A 888 8.05 32.39 -20.97
N GLU A 889 8.37 33.46 -20.24
CA GLU A 889 7.62 33.83 -19.04
C GLU A 889 6.23 34.35 -19.39
N HIS A 890 5.19 33.77 -18.78
CA HIS A 890 3.79 34.13 -18.96
C HIS A 890 3.09 34.33 -17.61
N THR A 891 2.23 35.35 -17.51
CA THR A 891 1.35 35.58 -16.37
C THR A 891 -0.09 35.20 -16.72
N VAL A 892 -0.56 34.07 -16.19
CA VAL A 892 -1.92 33.58 -16.36
C VAL A 892 -2.83 34.05 -15.24
N SER A 893 -4.07 34.37 -15.61
CA SER A 893 -5.15 34.70 -14.68
C SER A 893 -6.41 33.95 -15.08
N ILE A 894 -6.95 33.14 -14.16
CA ILE A 894 -8.13 32.31 -14.37
C ILE A 894 -9.23 32.75 -13.40
N GLU A 895 -10.36 33.20 -13.93
CA GLU A 895 -11.51 33.71 -13.17
C GLU A 895 -12.76 32.86 -13.41
N VAL A 896 -13.44 32.45 -12.33
CA VAL A 896 -14.73 31.73 -12.40
C VAL A 896 -15.83 32.68 -12.90
N ALA A 897 -16.23 32.54 -14.15
CA ALA A 897 -17.31 33.31 -14.76
C ALA A 897 -18.69 32.83 -14.28
N SER A 898 -18.90 31.52 -14.12
CA SER A 898 -20.12 30.95 -13.55
C SER A 898 -19.87 29.59 -12.90
N GLY A 899 -20.75 29.16 -12.00
CA GLY A 899 -20.62 27.88 -11.29
C GLY A 899 -19.50 27.93 -10.25
N GLY A 900 -18.59 26.96 -10.31
CA GLY A 900 -17.40 26.90 -9.46
C GLY A 900 -16.28 26.06 -10.08
N LEU A 901 -15.11 26.14 -9.45
CA LEU A 901 -13.86 25.47 -9.81
C LEU A 901 -13.25 24.86 -8.54
N ALA A 902 -12.82 23.60 -8.64
CA ALA A 902 -11.92 22.95 -7.68
C ALA A 902 -10.54 22.80 -8.31
N VAL A 903 -9.48 23.09 -7.55
CA VAL A 903 -8.07 22.89 -7.94
C VAL A 903 -7.39 22.04 -6.87
N ASP A 904 -6.72 20.96 -7.25
CA ASP A 904 -5.82 20.19 -6.38
C ASP A 904 -4.34 20.30 -6.78
N ALA A 905 -4.05 20.60 -8.04
CA ALA A 905 -2.72 20.98 -8.49
C ALA A 905 -2.76 21.95 -9.69
N VAL A 906 -1.62 22.61 -9.93
CA VAL A 906 -1.36 23.42 -11.12
C VAL A 906 -0.08 22.89 -11.77
N ALA A 907 -0.10 22.62 -13.07
CA ALA A 907 1.07 22.10 -13.78
C ALA A 907 1.44 22.98 -14.97
N VAL A 908 2.75 23.15 -15.21
CA VAL A 908 3.30 23.97 -16.30
C VAL A 908 3.74 23.06 -17.44
N ILE A 909 3.18 23.24 -18.64
CA ILE A 909 3.55 22.47 -19.82
C ILE A 909 4.95 22.90 -20.27
N GLY A 910 5.87 21.93 -20.34
CA GLY A 910 7.27 22.18 -20.69
C GLY A 910 7.51 22.42 -22.19
N SER A 911 8.78 22.56 -22.55
CA SER A 911 9.23 22.81 -23.92
C SER A 911 8.83 21.72 -24.91
N VAL A 912 8.54 22.10 -26.15
CA VAL A 912 8.21 21.16 -27.23
C VAL A 912 9.45 20.39 -27.70
N TYR A 913 9.41 19.05 -27.65
CA TYR A 913 10.47 18.21 -28.19
C TYR A 913 10.50 18.29 -29.73
N ASN A 914 11.63 18.71 -30.29
CA ASN A 914 11.82 18.89 -31.74
C ASN A 914 12.88 17.95 -32.35
N GLY A 915 13.50 17.09 -31.53
CA GLY A 915 14.49 16.09 -31.97
C GLY A 915 13.90 14.99 -32.85
N GLU A 916 14.69 13.96 -33.12
CA GLU A 916 14.22 12.80 -33.89
C GLU A 916 13.40 11.83 -33.03
N GLU A 917 12.38 11.20 -33.61
CA GLU A 917 11.59 10.20 -32.89
C GLU A 917 12.30 8.85 -32.88
N VAL A 918 12.33 8.23 -31.70
CA VAL A 918 12.91 6.90 -31.51
C VAL A 918 11.89 5.83 -31.88
N THR A 919 12.28 4.89 -32.75
CA THR A 919 11.45 3.74 -33.15
C THR A 919 12.02 2.44 -32.56
N MET A 920 11.25 1.78 -31.71
CA MET A 920 11.60 0.48 -31.12
C MET A 920 11.19 -0.67 -32.03
N THR A 921 12.15 -1.52 -32.40
CA THR A 921 11.86 -2.75 -33.16
C THR A 921 11.30 -3.83 -32.22
N PRO A 922 10.12 -4.43 -32.50
CA PRO A 922 9.57 -5.52 -31.70
C PRO A 922 10.54 -6.70 -31.58
N LYS A 923 10.68 -7.28 -30.38
CA LYS A 923 11.42 -8.54 -30.21
C LYS A 923 10.67 -9.66 -30.91
N VAL A 924 11.35 -10.36 -31.82
CA VAL A 924 10.78 -11.44 -32.64
C VAL A 924 11.37 -12.80 -32.29
N GLY A 925 10.54 -13.83 -32.36
CA GLY A 925 10.96 -15.22 -32.25
C GLY A 925 10.16 -16.01 -31.21
N THR A 926 10.47 -17.30 -31.12
CA THR A 926 9.86 -18.23 -30.17
C THR A 926 10.95 -18.84 -29.29
N GLU A 927 10.85 -18.67 -27.97
CA GLU A 927 11.67 -19.39 -26.99
C GLU A 927 11.09 -20.80 -26.77
N THR A 928 11.93 -21.81 -27.00
CA THR A 928 11.61 -23.22 -26.76
C THR A 928 12.37 -23.75 -25.55
N GLY A 929 11.80 -24.71 -24.81
CA GLY A 929 12.46 -25.24 -23.61
C GLY A 929 12.45 -24.24 -22.43
N LEU A 930 11.46 -23.35 -22.41
CA LEU A 930 11.16 -22.51 -21.26
C LEU A 930 11.03 -23.38 -20.00
N PRO A 931 11.55 -22.94 -18.84
CA PRO A 931 11.51 -23.74 -17.62
C PRO A 931 10.06 -23.99 -17.21
N GLU A 932 9.62 -25.24 -17.31
CA GLU A 932 8.51 -25.69 -16.48
C GLU A 932 9.04 -25.68 -15.04
N GLU A 933 8.64 -24.65 -14.28
CA GLU A 933 9.26 -24.36 -12.99
C GLU A 933 9.01 -25.50 -11.99
N GLU A 934 10.01 -26.38 -11.84
CA GLU A 934 10.09 -27.39 -10.78
C GLU A 934 10.21 -26.68 -9.43
N LEU A 935 9.05 -26.31 -8.89
CA LEU A 935 8.93 -25.76 -7.55
C LEU A 935 9.49 -26.78 -6.54
N PRO A 936 10.39 -26.37 -5.63
CA PRO A 936 10.96 -27.28 -4.65
C PRO A 936 9.88 -27.96 -3.81
N THR A 937 9.90 -29.29 -3.78
CA THR A 937 8.83 -30.09 -3.17
C THR A 937 8.95 -30.18 -1.65
N GLU A 938 10.15 -30.38 -1.11
CA GLU A 938 10.45 -30.39 0.33
C GLU A 938 11.86 -29.84 0.64
N LEU A 939 11.99 -29.05 1.71
CA LEU A 939 13.28 -28.80 2.39
C LEU A 939 13.40 -29.74 3.59
N THR A 940 14.58 -30.32 3.79
CA THR A 940 14.86 -31.25 4.89
C THR A 940 14.84 -30.61 6.28
N GLU A 941 14.79 -29.27 6.36
CA GLU A 941 14.84 -28.50 7.61
C GLU A 941 13.47 -27.88 8.01
N ASN A 942 12.40 -28.23 7.29
CA ASN A 942 11.03 -27.73 7.50
C ASN A 942 10.27 -28.44 8.64
N VAL A 943 10.90 -28.60 9.80
CA VAL A 943 10.33 -29.30 10.97
C VAL A 943 9.97 -28.28 12.06
N VAL A 944 8.74 -28.37 12.59
CA VAL A 944 8.35 -27.71 13.84
C VAL A 944 8.78 -28.57 15.02
N PRO A 945 9.32 -28.01 16.12
CA PRO A 945 9.72 -28.81 17.27
C PRO A 945 8.51 -29.49 17.92
N ASP A 946 8.73 -30.68 18.48
CA ASP A 946 7.68 -31.40 19.22
C ASP A 946 7.43 -30.70 20.56
N ILE A 947 6.16 -30.34 20.77
CA ILE A 947 5.65 -29.65 21.97
C ILE A 947 4.71 -30.55 22.78
N GLY A 948 4.74 -31.86 22.54
CA GLY A 948 4.17 -32.87 23.42
C GLY A 948 4.78 -32.82 24.82
N THR A 949 4.01 -33.24 25.83
CA THR A 949 4.47 -33.30 27.23
C THR A 949 5.75 -34.14 27.37
N PRO A 950 6.72 -33.72 28.20
CA PRO A 950 8.04 -34.35 28.25
C PRO A 950 7.95 -35.82 28.67
N SER A 951 8.46 -36.71 27.81
CA SER A 951 8.82 -38.06 28.21
C SER A 951 10.11 -37.99 29.03
N PRO A 952 10.24 -38.69 30.17
CA PRO A 952 11.41 -38.56 31.03
C PRO A 952 12.67 -39.06 30.31
N SER A 953 13.75 -38.27 30.39
CA SER A 953 15.05 -38.62 29.81
C SER A 953 15.58 -39.96 30.37
N PRO A 954 16.11 -40.86 29.52
CA PRO A 954 16.93 -41.96 29.99
C PRO A 954 18.22 -41.42 30.63
N SER A 955 18.57 -41.95 31.79
CA SER A 955 19.83 -41.67 32.48
C SER A 955 21.04 -42.14 31.65
N ARG A 956 22.09 -41.33 31.63
CA ARG A 956 23.38 -41.63 30.99
C ARG A 956 24.24 -42.51 31.91
N GLU A 957 24.69 -43.66 31.42
CA GLU A 957 25.83 -44.41 31.95
C GLU A 957 26.90 -44.63 30.84
N PRO A 958 28.18 -44.89 31.18
CA PRO A 958 29.31 -44.53 30.33
C PRO A 958 29.83 -45.64 29.37
N GLU A 959 30.63 -45.22 28.40
CA GLU A 959 31.17 -46.02 27.30
C GLU A 959 32.30 -47.00 27.69
N GLN A 960 32.49 -48.07 26.88
CA GLN A 960 33.82 -48.64 26.67
C GLN A 960 34.04 -49.29 25.27
N SER A 961 34.83 -48.59 24.46
CA SER A 961 35.82 -49.02 23.44
C SER A 961 35.73 -50.39 22.70
N ALA A 962 35.78 -50.35 21.36
CA ALA A 962 36.72 -51.15 20.52
C ALA A 962 36.81 -50.59 19.07
N VAL A 963 37.92 -50.86 18.35
CA VAL A 963 38.31 -50.23 17.05
C VAL A 963 38.52 -51.33 15.93
N PRO A 964 39.12 -51.11 14.72
CA PRO A 964 38.43 -51.17 13.42
C PRO A 964 38.92 -52.28 12.43
N SER A 965 38.34 -52.34 11.22
CA SER A 965 39.00 -52.96 10.03
C SER A 965 38.48 -52.46 8.67
N GLN A 966 39.35 -52.56 7.65
CA GLN A 966 39.46 -51.79 6.39
C GLN A 966 38.54 -52.19 5.19
N GLU A 967 38.41 -51.23 4.25
CA GLU A 967 38.39 -51.24 2.75
C GLU A 967 38.61 -52.55 1.92
N PRO A 968 38.41 -52.61 0.56
CA PRO A 968 38.35 -51.51 -0.44
C PRO A 968 37.29 -51.61 -1.58
N ALA A 969 37.30 -50.64 -2.52
CA ALA A 969 36.66 -50.68 -3.86
C ALA A 969 37.62 -51.25 -4.95
N PRO A 970 37.20 -51.56 -6.22
CA PRO A 970 37.00 -50.53 -7.28
C PRO A 970 36.00 -50.85 -8.44
N SER A 971 35.96 -49.94 -9.45
CA SER A 971 35.22 -49.92 -10.76
C SER A 971 35.89 -50.82 -11.86
N PRO A 972 35.61 -50.84 -13.22
CA PRO A 972 34.95 -49.86 -14.14
C PRO A 972 34.18 -50.37 -15.43
N ALA A 973 33.82 -49.41 -16.35
CA ALA A 973 33.52 -49.50 -17.81
C ALA A 973 32.14 -50.08 -18.29
N ALA A 974 31.38 -49.60 -19.32
CA ALA A 974 31.58 -48.96 -20.64
C ALA A 974 31.84 -49.96 -21.81
N THR A 975 31.29 -49.89 -23.05
CA THR A 975 30.44 -48.90 -23.81
C THR A 975 29.63 -49.63 -24.94
N ALA A 976 28.63 -49.08 -25.67
CA ALA A 976 28.74 -48.37 -26.99
C ALA A 976 27.38 -48.37 -27.78
N VAL A 977 27.29 -47.66 -28.93
CA VAL A 977 26.09 -47.53 -29.84
C VAL A 977 26.46 -47.84 -31.31
N PRO A 978 25.57 -48.43 -32.15
CA PRO A 978 25.14 -47.85 -33.45
C PRO A 978 23.61 -48.08 -33.76
N SER A 979 22.83 -47.21 -34.43
CA SER A 979 22.76 -46.88 -35.88
C SER A 979 22.32 -48.06 -36.79
N ALA A 980 21.36 -47.99 -37.74
CA ALA A 980 20.63 -46.86 -38.40
C ALA A 980 19.20 -47.26 -38.93
N ALA A 981 18.61 -46.46 -39.85
CA ALA A 981 17.29 -46.62 -40.55
C ALA A 981 17.46 -47.22 -42.00
N PRO A 982 16.47 -47.32 -42.94
CA PRO A 982 15.04 -46.88 -42.95
C PRO A 982 13.99 -47.81 -43.65
N SER A 983 12.67 -47.51 -43.54
CA SER A 983 11.66 -47.59 -44.64
C SER A 983 10.26 -47.05 -44.23
N GLN A 984 9.40 -46.74 -45.21
CA GLN A 984 8.09 -46.07 -45.07
C GLN A 984 6.91 -47.07 -45.06
N ASP A 985 5.82 -46.82 -44.30
CA ASP A 985 4.49 -46.42 -44.84
C ASP A 985 3.33 -46.44 -43.80
N GLN A 986 2.58 -45.32 -43.74
CA GLN A 986 1.22 -45.08 -43.19
C GLN A 986 0.83 -45.52 -41.74
N PRO A 987 -0.24 -44.94 -41.14
CA PRO A 987 -1.07 -43.79 -41.56
C PRO A 987 -0.97 -42.57 -40.61
N ALA A 988 -1.56 -41.44 -41.03
CA ALA A 988 -1.58 -40.20 -40.26
C ALA A 988 -2.30 -40.35 -38.88
N ALA A 989 -1.72 -39.75 -37.84
CA ALA A 989 -2.35 -39.65 -36.53
C ALA A 989 -3.66 -38.82 -36.62
N PRO A 990 -4.75 -39.23 -35.94
CA PRO A 990 -6.02 -38.53 -36.02
C PRO A 990 -5.93 -37.13 -35.45
N ALA A 991 -6.50 -36.15 -36.17
CA ALA A 991 -6.55 -34.76 -35.75
C ALA A 991 -7.13 -34.62 -34.33
N ALA A 992 -6.49 -33.78 -33.50
CA ALA A 992 -6.98 -33.50 -32.16
C ALA A 992 -8.40 -32.90 -32.21
N SER A 993 -9.33 -33.50 -31.47
CA SER A 993 -10.74 -33.08 -31.45
C SER A 993 -10.89 -31.61 -31.01
N SER A 994 -11.59 -30.80 -31.81
CA SER A 994 -11.92 -29.40 -31.47
C SER A 994 -12.77 -29.26 -30.20
N VAL A 995 -13.42 -30.34 -29.75
CA VAL A 995 -14.40 -30.30 -28.66
C VAL A 995 -13.73 -30.53 -27.30
N ARG A 996 -13.00 -29.50 -26.85
CA ARG A 996 -12.32 -29.43 -25.54
C ARG A 996 -13.19 -28.82 -24.43
N LYS A 997 -12.73 -28.89 -23.17
CA LYS A 997 -13.35 -28.16 -22.05
C LYS A 997 -13.37 -26.66 -22.38
N GLY A 998 -14.49 -25.98 -22.15
CA GLY A 998 -14.73 -24.59 -22.56
C GLY A 998 -15.39 -24.45 -23.94
N TYR A 999 -15.34 -25.47 -24.80
CA TYR A 999 -15.99 -25.45 -26.12
C TYR A 999 -17.49 -25.14 -25.97
N SER A 1000 -17.95 -24.12 -26.69
CA SER A 1000 -19.31 -23.58 -26.59
C SER A 1000 -20.08 -23.85 -27.87
N PHE A 1001 -21.30 -24.38 -27.76
CA PHE A 1001 -22.16 -24.67 -28.91
C PHE A 1001 -23.63 -24.42 -28.60
N THR A 1002 -24.42 -24.15 -29.65
CA THR A 1002 -25.87 -23.94 -29.53
C THR A 1002 -26.63 -25.15 -30.05
N ALA A 1003 -27.58 -25.65 -29.25
CA ALA A 1003 -28.46 -26.75 -29.62
C ALA A 1003 -29.83 -26.56 -28.95
N GLN A 1004 -30.92 -26.93 -29.64
CA GLN A 1004 -32.30 -26.80 -29.12
C GLN A 1004 -32.64 -25.38 -28.60
N GLY A 1005 -32.06 -24.34 -29.21
CA GLY A 1005 -32.27 -22.93 -28.80
C GLY A 1005 -31.60 -22.55 -27.47
N MET A 1006 -30.58 -23.29 -27.04
CA MET A 1006 -29.79 -23.05 -25.82
C MET A 1006 -28.30 -23.17 -26.12
N THR A 1007 -27.47 -22.31 -25.53
CA THR A 1007 -26.01 -22.40 -25.57
C THR A 1007 -25.51 -23.24 -24.41
N TYR A 1008 -24.63 -24.19 -24.71
CA TYR A 1008 -23.94 -25.07 -23.75
C TYR A 1008 -22.44 -24.85 -23.81
N VAL A 1009 -21.75 -25.14 -22.70
CA VAL A 1009 -20.29 -25.14 -22.57
C VAL A 1009 -19.86 -26.51 -22.10
N VAL A 1010 -18.88 -27.13 -22.75
CA VAL A 1010 -18.26 -28.39 -22.31
C VAL A 1010 -17.54 -28.15 -20.99
N THR A 1011 -18.00 -28.82 -19.92
CA THR A 1011 -17.40 -28.73 -18.58
C THR A 1011 -16.31 -29.76 -18.36
N ASP A 1012 -16.38 -30.88 -19.08
CA ASP A 1012 -15.38 -31.94 -19.12
C ASP A 1012 -15.57 -32.74 -20.42
N ALA A 1013 -14.57 -32.71 -21.31
CA ALA A 1013 -14.63 -33.37 -22.61
C ALA A 1013 -14.55 -34.91 -22.48
N ALA A 1014 -13.64 -35.40 -21.64
CA ALA A 1014 -13.43 -36.82 -21.40
C ALA A 1014 -14.66 -37.48 -20.74
N LYS A 1015 -15.23 -36.84 -19.71
CA LYS A 1015 -16.46 -37.30 -19.05
C LYS A 1015 -17.74 -36.97 -19.85
N LYS A 1016 -17.60 -36.31 -21.00
CA LYS A 1016 -18.69 -35.87 -21.89
C LYS A 1016 -19.79 -35.13 -21.12
N THR A 1017 -19.43 -34.09 -20.38
CA THR A 1017 -20.39 -33.23 -19.64
C THR A 1017 -20.41 -31.78 -20.13
N VAL A 1018 -21.57 -31.13 -20.03
CA VAL A 1018 -21.77 -29.70 -20.35
C VAL A 1018 -22.60 -28.97 -19.27
N SER A 1019 -22.40 -27.66 -19.16
CA SER A 1019 -23.32 -26.73 -18.49
C SER A 1019 -24.15 -25.95 -19.51
N LEU A 1020 -25.42 -25.67 -19.20
CA LEU A 1020 -26.22 -24.72 -19.99
C LEU A 1020 -25.81 -23.30 -19.59
N LYS A 1021 -25.37 -22.48 -20.56
CA LYS A 1021 -24.89 -21.10 -20.37
C LYS A 1021 -25.98 -20.05 -20.54
N ALA A 1022 -26.81 -20.15 -21.59
CA ALA A 1022 -27.91 -19.21 -21.85
C ALA A 1022 -28.97 -19.77 -22.82
N PRO A 1023 -30.21 -19.26 -22.83
CA PRO A 1023 -31.14 -19.43 -23.95
C PRO A 1023 -30.78 -18.51 -25.12
N ALA A 1024 -31.08 -18.93 -26.34
CA ALA A 1024 -30.87 -18.13 -27.56
C ALA A 1024 -31.77 -16.88 -27.64
N SER A 1025 -32.82 -16.77 -26.81
CA SER A 1025 -33.66 -15.57 -26.71
C SER A 1025 -34.29 -15.42 -25.33
N LYS A 1026 -34.13 -14.24 -24.70
CA LYS A 1026 -34.76 -13.91 -23.41
C LYS A 1026 -36.29 -13.74 -23.49
N LYS A 1027 -36.87 -13.76 -24.70
CA LYS A 1027 -38.33 -13.66 -24.92
C LYS A 1027 -39.05 -15.02 -24.81
N LEU A 1028 -38.34 -16.11 -24.54
CA LEU A 1028 -38.91 -17.46 -24.49
C LEU A 1028 -39.98 -17.62 -23.39
N LYS A 1029 -41.12 -18.22 -23.73
CA LYS A 1029 -42.23 -18.47 -22.78
C LYS A 1029 -42.07 -19.78 -22.00
N THR A 1030 -41.32 -20.74 -22.54
CA THR A 1030 -41.07 -22.05 -21.92
C THR A 1030 -39.66 -22.53 -22.25
N ALA A 1031 -39.00 -23.18 -21.30
CA ALA A 1031 -37.67 -23.75 -21.48
C ALA A 1031 -37.62 -25.23 -21.06
N ALA A 1032 -36.74 -26.00 -21.73
CA ALA A 1032 -36.39 -27.35 -21.33
C ALA A 1032 -34.87 -27.50 -21.38
N VAL A 1033 -34.28 -27.89 -20.24
CA VAL A 1033 -32.89 -28.32 -20.15
C VAL A 1033 -32.90 -29.83 -20.41
N PRO A 1034 -32.35 -30.32 -21.53
CA PRO A 1034 -32.37 -31.74 -21.85
C PRO A 1034 -31.41 -32.50 -20.93
N ALA A 1035 -31.52 -33.82 -20.89
CA ALA A 1035 -30.57 -34.66 -20.14
C ALA A 1035 -29.26 -34.88 -20.92
N MET A 1036 -29.38 -34.98 -22.25
CA MET A 1036 -28.30 -35.13 -23.21
C MET A 1036 -28.45 -34.05 -24.27
N VAL A 1037 -27.34 -33.55 -24.80
CA VAL A 1037 -27.32 -32.64 -25.95
C VAL A 1037 -26.22 -33.08 -26.92
N LYS A 1038 -26.43 -32.89 -28.21
CA LYS A 1038 -25.46 -33.24 -29.26
C LYS A 1038 -24.92 -31.99 -29.95
N THR A 1039 -23.71 -32.09 -30.46
CA THR A 1039 -23.08 -31.12 -31.37
C THR A 1039 -22.26 -31.87 -32.40
N THR A 1040 -22.11 -31.31 -33.60
CA THR A 1040 -21.20 -31.84 -34.62
C THR A 1040 -20.05 -30.86 -34.78
N ALA A 1041 -18.83 -31.37 -34.76
CA ALA A 1041 -17.59 -30.63 -35.00
C ALA A 1041 -16.58 -31.58 -35.65
N ASP A 1042 -15.73 -31.10 -36.55
CA ASP A 1042 -14.75 -31.92 -37.29
C ASP A 1042 -15.39 -33.15 -37.97
N GLY A 1043 -16.61 -33.00 -38.51
CA GLY A 1043 -17.42 -34.10 -39.07
C GLY A 1043 -17.97 -35.11 -38.04
N THR A 1044 -17.52 -35.06 -36.78
CA THR A 1044 -17.87 -36.01 -35.72
C THR A 1044 -19.03 -35.49 -34.87
N THR A 1045 -20.02 -36.35 -34.58
CA THR A 1045 -21.15 -36.01 -33.70
C THR A 1045 -20.86 -36.41 -32.25
N TYR A 1046 -20.67 -35.42 -31.39
CA TYR A 1046 -20.45 -35.59 -29.95
C TYR A 1046 -21.77 -35.53 -29.17
N SER A 1047 -21.85 -36.25 -28.05
CA SER A 1047 -23.05 -36.36 -27.21
C SER A 1047 -22.69 -36.15 -25.74
N PHE A 1048 -23.21 -35.07 -25.14
CA PHE A 1048 -22.86 -34.59 -23.81
C PHE A 1048 -24.01 -34.70 -22.82
N ARG A 1049 -23.71 -35.09 -21.57
CA ARG A 1049 -24.63 -35.02 -20.42
C ARG A 1049 -24.73 -33.58 -19.93
N VAL A 1050 -25.93 -33.02 -19.84
CA VAL A 1050 -26.12 -31.69 -19.23
C VAL A 1050 -26.14 -31.84 -17.71
N THR A 1051 -25.06 -31.41 -17.03
CA THR A 1051 -24.86 -31.59 -15.59
C THR A 1051 -25.08 -30.33 -14.76
N ALA A 1052 -25.08 -29.15 -15.38
CA ALA A 1052 -25.28 -27.88 -14.67
C ALA A 1052 -26.12 -26.87 -15.45
N ILE A 1053 -26.76 -25.96 -14.72
CA ILE A 1053 -27.25 -24.69 -15.24
C ILE A 1053 -26.34 -23.60 -14.68
N SER A 1054 -25.71 -22.81 -15.55
CA SER A 1054 -24.68 -21.84 -15.18
C SER A 1054 -25.23 -20.66 -14.38
N ASP A 1055 -24.33 -19.91 -13.76
CA ASP A 1055 -24.65 -18.64 -13.12
C ASP A 1055 -25.34 -17.69 -14.12
N LYS A 1056 -26.41 -17.02 -13.67
CA LYS A 1056 -27.24 -16.10 -14.45
C LYS A 1056 -27.84 -16.66 -15.76
N ALA A 1057 -27.84 -17.98 -15.99
CA ALA A 1057 -28.15 -18.56 -17.31
C ALA A 1057 -29.49 -18.12 -17.93
N PHE A 1058 -30.55 -17.96 -17.14
CA PHE A 1058 -31.84 -17.43 -17.59
C PHE A 1058 -32.12 -16.01 -17.07
N ALA A 1059 -31.19 -15.36 -16.36
CA ALA A 1059 -31.45 -14.12 -15.64
C ALA A 1059 -32.03 -12.99 -16.53
N GLY A 1060 -33.23 -12.56 -16.15
CA GLY A 1060 -33.99 -11.54 -16.87
C GLY A 1060 -34.84 -12.08 -18.03
N CYS A 1061 -35.09 -13.39 -18.10
CA CYS A 1061 -36.07 -13.98 -19.02
C CYS A 1061 -37.49 -13.70 -18.51
N SER A 1062 -37.88 -12.42 -18.54
CA SER A 1062 -39.12 -11.91 -17.92
C SER A 1062 -40.40 -12.55 -18.44
N ALA A 1063 -40.38 -13.12 -19.65
CA ALA A 1063 -41.49 -13.82 -20.29
C ALA A 1063 -41.59 -15.33 -19.97
N LEU A 1064 -40.54 -15.92 -19.37
CA LEU A 1064 -40.45 -17.35 -19.11
C LEU A 1064 -41.47 -17.78 -18.05
N LYS A 1065 -42.45 -18.62 -18.42
CA LYS A 1065 -43.53 -19.10 -17.53
C LYS A 1065 -43.22 -20.44 -16.87
N LYS A 1066 -42.49 -21.32 -17.56
CA LYS A 1066 -42.18 -22.70 -17.12
C LYS A 1066 -40.80 -23.13 -17.60
N ILE A 1067 -40.00 -23.72 -16.71
CA ILE A 1067 -38.80 -24.48 -17.09
C ILE A 1067 -38.88 -25.94 -16.63
N THR A 1068 -38.34 -26.85 -17.44
CA THR A 1068 -38.12 -28.26 -17.10
C THR A 1068 -36.63 -28.54 -17.05
N ILE A 1069 -36.10 -28.99 -15.92
CA ILE A 1069 -34.68 -29.29 -15.69
C ILE A 1069 -34.43 -30.80 -15.88
N GLY A 1070 -33.43 -31.16 -16.68
CA GLY A 1070 -33.13 -32.53 -17.08
C GLY A 1070 -32.62 -33.44 -15.96
N LYS A 1071 -32.70 -34.77 -16.18
CA LYS A 1071 -32.38 -35.78 -15.15
C LYS A 1071 -30.90 -35.85 -14.71
N ASN A 1072 -29.99 -35.30 -15.51
CA ASN A 1072 -28.55 -35.32 -15.27
C ASN A 1072 -28.03 -34.08 -14.49
N VAL A 1073 -28.87 -33.07 -14.25
CA VAL A 1073 -28.42 -31.80 -13.65
C VAL A 1073 -28.18 -31.96 -12.14
N THR A 1074 -26.94 -31.75 -11.71
CA THR A 1074 -26.49 -31.82 -10.30
C THR A 1074 -26.38 -30.44 -9.66
N SER A 1075 -26.30 -29.36 -10.43
CA SER A 1075 -26.18 -28.00 -9.90
C SER A 1075 -26.96 -26.92 -10.68
N ILE A 1076 -27.42 -25.90 -9.95
CA ILE A 1076 -28.04 -24.67 -10.48
C ILE A 1076 -27.23 -23.48 -9.94
N GLY A 1077 -26.74 -22.63 -10.83
CA GLY A 1077 -25.84 -21.51 -10.52
C GLY A 1077 -26.45 -20.35 -9.72
N LYS A 1078 -25.59 -19.44 -9.28
CA LYS A 1078 -25.96 -18.16 -8.66
C LYS A 1078 -26.82 -17.36 -9.64
N GLU A 1079 -27.93 -16.82 -9.14
CA GLU A 1079 -28.84 -15.97 -9.93
C GLU A 1079 -29.39 -16.61 -11.23
N ALA A 1080 -29.35 -17.95 -11.36
CA ALA A 1080 -29.71 -18.66 -12.60
C ALA A 1080 -31.08 -18.30 -13.20
N PHE A 1081 -32.09 -17.99 -12.38
CA PHE A 1081 -33.43 -17.52 -12.76
C PHE A 1081 -33.77 -16.15 -12.16
N ALA A 1082 -32.76 -15.33 -11.88
CA ALA A 1082 -32.97 -14.06 -11.20
C ALA A 1082 -33.75 -13.06 -12.07
N LYS A 1083 -34.78 -12.43 -11.49
CA LYS A 1083 -35.69 -11.48 -12.14
C LYS A 1083 -36.58 -12.08 -13.26
N ASP A 1084 -36.75 -13.41 -13.32
CA ASP A 1084 -37.67 -14.08 -14.27
C ASP A 1084 -39.13 -13.94 -13.80
N LYS A 1085 -39.67 -12.71 -13.88
CA LYS A 1085 -40.94 -12.30 -13.24
C LYS A 1085 -42.13 -13.22 -13.56
N ALA A 1086 -42.23 -13.75 -14.78
CA ALA A 1086 -43.33 -14.64 -15.18
C ALA A 1086 -43.17 -16.11 -14.74
N LEU A 1087 -42.03 -16.52 -14.18
CA LEU A 1087 -41.71 -17.93 -13.93
C LEU A 1087 -42.55 -18.48 -12.78
N LYS A 1088 -43.55 -19.29 -13.13
CA LYS A 1088 -44.55 -19.87 -12.23
C LYS A 1088 -44.35 -21.36 -11.96
N LYS A 1089 -43.62 -22.10 -12.81
CA LYS A 1089 -43.42 -23.55 -12.67
C LYS A 1089 -42.00 -23.98 -13.02
N ILE A 1090 -41.30 -24.56 -12.05
CA ILE A 1090 -40.01 -25.24 -12.23
C ILE A 1090 -40.27 -26.74 -12.05
N VAL A 1091 -39.94 -27.56 -13.05
CA VAL A 1091 -40.09 -29.02 -12.99
C VAL A 1091 -38.71 -29.64 -13.02
N ILE A 1092 -38.26 -30.27 -11.95
CA ILE A 1092 -36.92 -30.83 -11.83
C ILE A 1092 -37.02 -32.36 -11.95
N LYS A 1093 -36.50 -32.89 -13.06
CA LYS A 1093 -36.43 -34.34 -13.32
C LYS A 1093 -35.18 -35.01 -12.73
N SER A 1094 -34.26 -34.24 -12.18
CA SER A 1094 -33.04 -34.75 -11.53
C SER A 1094 -33.36 -35.41 -10.19
N THR A 1095 -32.73 -36.54 -9.90
CA THR A 1095 -32.69 -37.14 -8.56
C THR A 1095 -31.45 -36.72 -7.77
N GLY A 1096 -30.41 -36.20 -8.45
CA GLY A 1096 -29.08 -35.90 -7.89
C GLY A 1096 -28.71 -34.41 -7.89
N LEU A 1097 -29.67 -33.50 -7.81
CA LEU A 1097 -29.38 -32.08 -7.56
C LEU A 1097 -28.82 -31.92 -6.14
N THR A 1098 -27.60 -31.40 -6.01
CA THR A 1098 -26.90 -31.21 -4.72
C THR A 1098 -26.62 -29.73 -4.40
N LYS A 1099 -26.63 -28.84 -5.40
CA LYS A 1099 -26.27 -27.41 -5.24
C LYS A 1099 -27.26 -26.47 -5.94
N VAL A 1100 -27.70 -25.44 -5.22
CA VAL A 1100 -28.49 -24.30 -5.76
C VAL A 1100 -27.85 -23.01 -5.28
N GLY A 1101 -27.46 -22.13 -6.20
CA GLY A 1101 -26.67 -20.93 -5.91
C GLY A 1101 -27.42 -19.81 -5.17
N LYS A 1102 -26.66 -18.88 -4.60
CA LYS A 1102 -27.19 -17.65 -3.97
C LYS A 1102 -28.11 -16.92 -4.95
N ASN A 1103 -29.25 -16.44 -4.49
CA ASN A 1103 -30.27 -15.75 -5.30
C ASN A 1103 -30.80 -16.51 -6.55
N ALA A 1104 -30.55 -17.82 -6.73
CA ALA A 1104 -30.89 -18.57 -7.94
C ALA A 1104 -32.36 -18.41 -8.42
N VAL A 1105 -33.32 -18.22 -7.50
CA VAL A 1105 -34.75 -17.97 -7.82
C VAL A 1105 -35.25 -16.60 -7.31
N LYS A 1106 -34.34 -15.64 -7.08
CA LYS A 1106 -34.70 -14.30 -6.58
C LYS A 1106 -35.47 -13.51 -7.64
N GLY A 1107 -36.73 -13.19 -7.36
CA GLY A 1107 -37.57 -12.35 -8.24
C GLY A 1107 -38.40 -13.11 -9.28
N ILE A 1108 -38.52 -14.44 -9.14
CA ILE A 1108 -39.55 -15.22 -9.84
C ILE A 1108 -40.94 -15.02 -9.20
N SER A 1109 -41.98 -15.62 -9.76
CA SER A 1109 -43.34 -15.52 -9.20
C SER A 1109 -43.40 -15.93 -7.72
N ALA A 1110 -43.99 -15.08 -6.87
CA ALA A 1110 -44.12 -15.34 -5.44
C ALA A 1110 -44.90 -16.63 -5.12
N LYS A 1111 -45.78 -17.09 -6.03
CA LYS A 1111 -46.56 -18.34 -5.92
C LYS A 1111 -45.99 -19.47 -6.80
N ALA A 1112 -44.70 -19.43 -7.15
CA ALA A 1112 -44.07 -20.43 -8.00
C ALA A 1112 -44.16 -21.86 -7.42
N LYS A 1113 -44.41 -22.84 -8.28
CA LYS A 1113 -44.45 -24.27 -7.95
C LYS A 1113 -43.16 -24.95 -8.44
N ILE A 1114 -42.42 -25.56 -7.51
CA ILE A 1114 -41.25 -26.39 -7.79
C ILE A 1114 -41.67 -27.85 -7.63
N SER A 1115 -41.79 -28.58 -8.75
CA SER A 1115 -42.10 -30.02 -8.77
C SER A 1115 -40.80 -30.80 -8.88
N CYS A 1116 -40.57 -31.75 -7.98
CA CYS A 1116 -39.34 -32.55 -7.89
C CYS A 1116 -39.62 -34.03 -7.60
N GLY A 1117 -40.83 -34.52 -7.93
CA GLY A 1117 -41.21 -35.91 -7.77
C GLY A 1117 -41.09 -36.40 -6.32
N LYS A 1118 -40.56 -37.61 -6.11
CA LYS A 1118 -40.48 -38.24 -4.78
C LYS A 1118 -39.51 -37.53 -3.81
N ASN A 1119 -38.59 -36.68 -4.29
CA ASN A 1119 -37.45 -36.17 -3.50
C ASN A 1119 -37.71 -34.85 -2.71
N VAL A 1120 -38.98 -34.51 -2.43
CA VAL A 1120 -39.40 -33.23 -1.81
C VAL A 1120 -38.60 -32.86 -0.54
N LYS A 1121 -38.28 -33.83 0.33
CA LYS A 1121 -37.51 -33.58 1.58
C LYS A 1121 -36.10 -33.04 1.30
N ALA A 1122 -35.38 -33.60 0.32
CA ALA A 1122 -34.03 -33.15 -0.03
C ALA A 1122 -34.06 -31.75 -0.68
N TYR A 1123 -35.00 -31.53 -1.60
CA TYR A 1123 -35.14 -30.27 -2.32
C TYR A 1123 -35.51 -29.09 -1.41
N LYS A 1124 -36.27 -29.32 -0.33
CA LYS A 1124 -36.51 -28.30 0.71
C LYS A 1124 -35.24 -27.83 1.43
N LYS A 1125 -34.19 -28.65 1.52
CA LYS A 1125 -32.88 -28.24 2.09
C LYS A 1125 -32.07 -27.36 1.13
N LEU A 1126 -32.30 -27.48 -0.18
CA LEU A 1126 -31.56 -26.72 -1.21
C LEU A 1126 -32.22 -25.38 -1.55
N PHE A 1127 -33.55 -25.31 -1.53
CA PHE A 1127 -34.29 -24.07 -1.79
C PHE A 1127 -34.58 -23.32 -0.48
N THR A 1128 -33.62 -22.49 -0.06
CA THR A 1128 -33.64 -21.70 1.18
C THR A 1128 -33.73 -20.21 0.90
N ALA A 1129 -33.89 -19.38 1.96
CA ALA A 1129 -33.85 -17.92 1.83
C ALA A 1129 -32.59 -17.42 1.10
N LYS A 1130 -31.42 -18.05 1.32
CA LYS A 1130 -30.15 -17.72 0.64
C LYS A 1130 -30.22 -17.90 -0.88
N THR A 1131 -31.07 -18.80 -1.40
CA THR A 1131 -31.27 -19.00 -2.85
C THR A 1131 -32.39 -18.15 -3.45
N GLY A 1132 -33.02 -17.28 -2.65
CA GLY A 1132 -34.14 -16.42 -3.07
C GLY A 1132 -35.51 -17.08 -2.98
N TYR A 1133 -35.60 -18.29 -2.40
CA TYR A 1133 -36.86 -18.97 -2.15
C TYR A 1133 -37.71 -18.22 -1.11
N LYS A 1134 -39.02 -18.13 -1.33
CA LYS A 1134 -39.99 -17.52 -0.40
C LYS A 1134 -40.95 -18.57 0.15
N LYS A 1135 -41.39 -18.42 1.41
CA LYS A 1135 -42.38 -19.32 2.06
C LYS A 1135 -43.69 -19.48 1.26
N SER A 1136 -44.03 -18.51 0.41
CA SER A 1136 -45.21 -18.51 -0.48
C SER A 1136 -45.06 -19.39 -1.73
N MET A 1137 -43.85 -19.84 -2.07
CA MET A 1137 -43.60 -20.82 -3.12
C MET A 1137 -43.92 -22.23 -2.61
N LYS A 1138 -44.27 -23.16 -3.49
CA LYS A 1138 -44.62 -24.55 -3.11
C LYS A 1138 -43.64 -25.54 -3.73
N ILE A 1139 -42.93 -26.31 -2.90
CA ILE A 1139 -42.13 -27.47 -3.31
C ILE A 1139 -42.95 -28.75 -3.09
N GLY A 1140 -43.16 -29.55 -4.12
CA GLY A 1140 -44.01 -30.73 -4.07
C GLY A 1140 -43.69 -31.79 -5.12
N LYS A 1141 -44.54 -32.82 -5.19
CA LYS A 1141 -44.50 -33.84 -6.25
C LYS A 1141 -44.87 -33.19 -7.58
#